data_AF-A0A9D1U7C8-F1
#
_entry.id   AF-A0A9D1U7C8-F1
#
_cell.length_a   1.000
_cell.length_b   1.000
_cell.length_c   1.000
_cell.angle_alpha   90.00
_cell.angle_beta   90.00
_cell.angle_gamma   90.00
#
_symmetry.space_group_name_H-M   'P 1'
#
loop_
_entity.id
_entity.type
_entity.pdbx_description
1 polymer ?
#
loop_
_entity_poly.entity_id
_entity_poly.type
_entity_poly.pdbx_seq_one_letter_code
_entity_poly.pdbx_strand_id
1 'polypeptide(L)'
;MNAEIITIGADLLHGGAANAGGQFLSHELAAFGVEVTHLSTVGADEASLREALQLALNRSELIVAAGGSGDGGSALQVVAQALSLPLELHQESLERIQEYFVNTCRPMPPDAEKQARLPRGAVVFPNDHGTAPGCAVSRYGQRILLLPGSLRELMPMFSDYVAPYLSNCAGGTTVSRTVGVFGLSEAVLTERLADLMSEANPNVALYAKEGEAILRVTAHAAERADALALCAPAVEEICRRLGVNVYGVDVGSLQKAVVALLLDKGMKIATAESCTAGLLSGRLTEVAGASAVFECGIAAYSKEIKHNILGVPTETLEQYGAVSPETARAMAAGARRVGNAQLGVGITGVAGPDTSEGKPVGTVYIALADEKRVWVKKIDAVEGTADREYIRYLATSHALDLVRRYLEALPTVMAGGEALKPDSPPAPAEIPEAAVVQPRKKNLLRAVFPWKGDSRGEIVRKCAILGVFLLLIAVAASILYLYVLQPMDNQRLYNQLTLLYDVDNNSVMESDLEYAPEGMLSQFNALYARNSDVRGWLKIDGTNINYPVMSGANGDFYRTHNFDRQPTIYGVPYFDAKAALVSSESVNRSLVVYGSNVGSGQMFSDLTKYYNDLEFLREHPVIEMNTIYRNAKWKVFAVMVAASPEDGDFDYTRNAFADEMEFLSFAGAIRLRSLYVYPDGVVDIQEGDNLLLLSTPFSDVAGFDGAQLVVAARQVRSGESESVDLRGVTYNNDALMPNGWKGHSSAEAARSTTLPTGSPITRGTTTQEETASTTMQEETSTTPTEPGTEPSTAGPTGEPTATATTTTTTTKPEDTTSTGPSDGTTSAAGTTSATAGTEPTAPTETPPPPSEYEPPLNAGSQDETKYLTYCKVKESLSGDMTMTIQPQTREELQLLLARIVKTELGTASAFGTPGTPGYMAAQKAQAVAAYTYILYSNQVERSTPTLSLKSLDLSNTTDRQIYEAVGDVVGVKILSGGRPVFTPYFSSSPGVTADNQYIFGQQLPYGSVLSEYDDAEHVGDSNWESRAAFDRTALLQRVEAYLADDKTGYRPAVSIEGTLRVLSWDQYGKYPQTLSITYPDRNGKERYLTGKQLYDILGLRSPSFQVVSDDGEQVVLQTQGWGHCVGLSQWGAVGYACNENWDYKRILGHYYSITASSSQRLVAPVWS
;
A
#
# COMPACT_ATOMS: atom_id res chain seq x y z
N MET A 1 40.20 1.20 20.06
CA MET A 1 39.48 -0.02 19.66
C MET A 1 38.86 0.26 18.32
N ASN A 2 39.14 -0.57 17.31
CA ASN A 2 38.79 -0.26 15.93
C ASN A 2 37.44 -0.89 15.58
N ALA A 3 36.52 -0.07 15.10
CA ALA A 3 35.17 -0.45 14.77
C ALA A 3 34.82 -0.26 13.29
N GLU A 4 33.82 -1.02 12.87
CA GLU A 4 33.15 -0.89 11.60
C GLU A 4 31.63 -0.97 11.77
N ILE A 5 30.91 -0.08 11.08
CA ILE A 5 29.45 -0.02 11.10
C ILE A 5 28.92 -0.57 9.77
N ILE A 6 27.97 -1.51 9.85
CA ILE A 6 27.25 -2.05 8.69
C ILE A 6 25.77 -1.70 8.84
N THR A 7 25.25 -0.82 7.98
CA THR A 7 23.82 -0.45 8.01
C THR A 7 23.06 -1.15 6.90
N ILE A 8 21.99 -1.85 7.25
CA ILE A 8 21.30 -2.81 6.39
C ILE A 8 19.93 -2.23 6.00
N GLY A 9 19.77 -1.89 4.72
CA GLY A 9 18.52 -1.31 4.19
C GLY A 9 18.62 -0.99 2.69
N ALA A 10 17.67 -1.49 1.90
CA ALA A 10 17.62 -1.21 0.46
C ALA A 10 17.21 0.26 0.17
N ASP A 11 16.40 0.86 1.04
CA ASP A 11 16.05 2.28 1.07
C ASP A 11 17.26 3.19 1.26
N LEU A 12 18.24 2.76 2.08
CA LEU A 12 19.49 3.47 2.32
C LEU A 12 20.43 3.45 1.10
N LEU A 13 20.37 2.41 0.25
CA LEU A 13 21.18 2.32 -0.97
C LEU A 13 20.64 3.20 -2.10
N HIS A 14 19.32 3.31 -2.23
CA HIS A 14 18.66 4.08 -3.31
C HIS A 14 18.42 5.55 -2.94
N GLY A 15 18.91 6.00 -1.78
CA GLY A 15 18.73 7.38 -1.29
C GLY A 15 17.31 7.72 -0.84
N GLY A 16 16.42 6.73 -0.71
CA GLY A 16 15.05 6.92 -0.23
C GLY A 16 14.98 7.29 1.26
N ALA A 17 16.01 6.93 2.03
CA ALA A 17 16.22 7.39 3.39
C ALA A 17 17.71 7.74 3.63
N ALA A 18 17.97 8.77 4.44
CA ALA A 18 19.32 9.12 4.85
C ALA A 18 19.83 8.15 5.94
N ASN A 19 21.12 7.81 5.89
CA ASN A 19 21.75 6.88 6.86
C ASN A 19 22.03 7.52 8.23
N ALA A 20 20.95 7.98 8.89
CA ALA A 20 21.01 8.59 10.20
C ALA A 20 21.34 7.57 11.32
N GLY A 21 21.06 6.28 11.12
CA GLY A 21 21.45 5.21 12.04
C GLY A 21 22.98 5.03 12.11
N GLY A 22 23.66 4.98 10.96
CA GLY A 22 25.12 4.95 10.90
C GLY A 22 25.76 6.24 11.42
N GLN A 23 25.16 7.40 11.15
CA GLN A 23 25.60 8.69 11.69
C GLN A 23 25.49 8.73 13.23
N PHE A 24 24.38 8.26 13.80
CA PHE A 24 24.17 8.17 15.24
C PHE A 24 25.21 7.25 15.89
N LEU A 25 25.34 6.01 15.40
CA LEU A 25 26.31 5.05 15.93
C LEU A 25 27.76 5.55 15.84
N SER A 26 28.13 6.23 14.74
CA SER A 26 29.45 6.85 14.60
C SER A 26 29.68 7.99 15.62
N HIS A 27 28.64 8.79 15.92
CA HIS A 27 28.74 9.83 16.94
C HIS A 27 28.94 9.25 18.35
N GLU A 28 28.15 8.25 18.72
CA GLU A 28 28.11 7.67 20.06
C GLU A 28 29.30 6.74 20.35
N LEU A 29 29.71 5.87 19.42
CA LEU A 29 30.87 4.99 19.61
C LEU A 29 32.15 5.78 19.91
N ALA A 30 32.32 6.94 19.27
CA ALA A 30 33.43 7.86 19.54
C ALA A 30 33.44 8.38 20.99
N ALA A 31 32.28 8.48 21.66
CA ALA A 31 32.22 8.88 23.08
C ALA A 31 32.75 7.80 24.04
N PHE A 32 32.87 6.54 23.60
CA PHE A 32 33.49 5.45 24.35
C PHE A 32 34.98 5.25 24.00
N GLY A 33 35.55 6.05 23.09
CA GLY A 33 36.92 5.85 22.59
C GLY A 33 37.03 4.67 21.60
N VAL A 34 35.92 4.33 20.96
CA VAL A 34 35.87 3.38 19.86
C VAL A 34 36.00 4.16 18.55
N GLU A 35 37.05 3.85 17.80
CA GLU A 35 37.38 4.53 16.54
C GLU A 35 36.69 3.82 15.38
N VAL A 36 35.68 4.48 14.78
CA VAL A 36 34.97 3.95 13.62
C VAL A 36 35.81 4.20 12.36
N THR A 37 36.50 3.15 11.92
CA THR A 37 37.41 3.19 10.77
C THR A 37 36.69 3.04 9.44
N HIS A 38 35.55 2.35 9.43
CA HIS A 38 34.76 2.04 8.25
C HIS A 38 33.27 2.15 8.56
N LEU A 39 32.49 2.62 7.58
CA LEU A 39 31.04 2.60 7.59
C LEU A 39 30.57 2.17 6.19
N SER A 40 29.74 1.13 6.13
CA SER A 40 29.19 0.58 4.90
C SER A 40 27.67 0.47 4.96
N THR A 41 27.01 0.74 3.85
CA THR A 41 25.58 0.44 3.64
C THR A 41 25.47 -0.80 2.76
N VAL A 42 24.57 -1.74 3.10
CA VAL A 42 24.31 -2.96 2.31
C VAL A 42 22.81 -3.18 2.09
N GLY A 43 22.49 -3.97 1.07
CA GLY A 43 21.12 -4.43 0.81
C GLY A 43 20.62 -5.38 1.90
N ALA A 44 19.34 -5.73 1.81
CA ALA A 44 18.71 -6.70 2.71
C ALA A 44 18.92 -8.16 2.26
N ASP A 45 19.78 -8.41 1.27
CA ASP A 45 20.10 -9.73 0.75
C ASP A 45 21.23 -10.41 1.56
N GLU A 46 21.15 -11.74 1.72
CA GLU A 46 22.18 -12.49 2.47
C GLU A 46 23.58 -12.39 1.85
N ALA A 47 23.70 -12.18 0.54
CA ALA A 47 24.99 -12.20 -0.16
C ALA A 47 25.82 -10.96 0.18
N SER A 48 25.26 -9.77 -0.02
CA SER A 48 25.90 -8.48 0.28
C SER A 48 26.25 -8.35 1.77
N LEU A 49 25.35 -8.80 2.65
CA LEU A 49 25.63 -8.80 4.08
C LEU A 49 26.74 -9.79 4.46
N ARG A 50 26.77 -10.99 3.85
CA ARG A 50 27.83 -11.99 4.09
C ARG A 50 29.20 -11.48 3.61
N GLU A 51 29.27 -10.79 2.47
CA GLU A 51 30.50 -10.17 1.97
C GLU A 51 31.00 -9.05 2.89
N ALA A 52 30.16 -8.07 3.22
CA ALA A 52 30.53 -6.97 4.12
C ALA A 52 30.95 -7.48 5.51
N LEU A 53 30.25 -8.48 6.05
CA LEU A 53 30.60 -9.10 7.32
C LEU A 53 31.96 -9.83 7.27
N GLN A 54 32.27 -10.53 6.17
CA GLN A 54 33.59 -11.15 5.97
C GLN A 54 34.70 -10.11 5.87
N LEU A 55 34.48 -8.98 5.19
CA LEU A 55 35.45 -7.88 5.14
C LEU A 55 35.68 -7.27 6.54
N ALA A 56 34.60 -7.00 7.28
CA ALA A 56 34.68 -6.42 8.61
C ALA A 56 35.38 -7.34 9.63
N LEU A 57 35.08 -8.65 9.60
CA LEU A 57 35.74 -9.67 10.44
C LEU A 57 37.27 -9.70 10.26
N ASN A 58 37.78 -9.35 9.08
CA ASN A 58 39.21 -9.36 8.78
C ASN A 58 39.96 -8.08 9.24
N ARG A 59 39.25 -6.98 9.56
CA ARG A 59 39.89 -5.66 9.82
C ARG A 59 39.45 -4.93 11.10
N SER A 60 38.38 -5.36 11.76
CA SER A 60 37.74 -4.62 12.85
C SER A 60 37.59 -5.48 14.12
N GLU A 61 37.88 -4.89 15.29
CA GLU A 61 37.73 -5.52 16.60
C GLU A 61 36.26 -5.51 17.07
N LEU A 62 35.54 -4.45 16.69
CA LEU A 62 34.10 -4.27 16.91
C LEU A 62 33.39 -4.15 15.56
N ILE A 63 32.28 -4.87 15.39
CA ILE A 63 31.41 -4.77 14.23
C ILE A 63 30.02 -4.42 14.74
N VAL A 64 29.40 -3.35 14.22
CA VAL A 64 28.06 -2.93 14.63
C VAL A 64 27.14 -2.96 13.41
N ALA A 65 26.34 -4.02 13.32
CA ALA A 65 25.33 -4.20 12.30
C ALA A 65 23.99 -3.62 12.78
N ALA A 66 23.41 -2.70 12.00
CA ALA A 66 22.16 -2.01 12.33
C ALA A 66 21.15 -2.12 11.18
N GLY A 67 19.99 -2.71 11.44
CA GLY A 67 19.00 -3.09 10.41
C GLY A 67 18.89 -4.61 10.25
N GLY A 68 18.03 -5.09 9.34
CA GLY A 68 17.85 -6.52 9.05
C GLY A 68 17.34 -7.37 10.23
N SER A 69 16.65 -6.77 11.21
CA SER A 69 16.12 -7.45 12.41
C SER A 69 14.59 -7.58 12.44
N GLY A 70 13.86 -6.72 11.72
CA GLY A 70 12.40 -6.72 11.70
C GLY A 70 11.75 -7.70 10.71
N ASP A 71 12.54 -8.25 9.78
CA ASP A 71 12.11 -9.07 8.64
C ASP A 71 11.97 -10.58 8.94
N GLY A 72 12.14 -10.97 10.20
CA GLY A 72 12.18 -12.38 10.60
C GLY A 72 13.59 -12.97 10.73
N GLY A 73 14.64 -12.16 10.65
CA GLY A 73 15.97 -12.50 11.18
C GLY A 73 17.05 -12.80 10.14
N SER A 74 16.99 -12.21 8.95
CA SER A 74 18.00 -12.41 7.90
C SER A 74 19.42 -12.09 8.39
N ALA A 75 19.62 -10.96 9.08
CA ALA A 75 20.93 -10.55 9.58
C ALA A 75 21.43 -11.42 10.74
N LEU A 76 20.52 -11.86 11.62
CA LEU A 76 20.81 -12.82 12.70
C LEU A 76 21.29 -14.16 12.13
N GLN A 77 20.63 -14.65 11.08
CA GLN A 77 21.00 -15.87 10.38
C GLN A 77 22.38 -15.77 9.71
N VAL A 78 22.67 -14.69 8.98
CA VAL A 78 23.97 -14.49 8.31
C VAL A 78 25.12 -14.37 9.34
N VAL A 79 24.93 -13.65 10.45
CA VAL A 79 25.95 -13.56 11.51
C VAL A 79 26.15 -14.89 12.23
N ALA A 80 25.08 -15.62 12.55
CA ALA A 80 25.18 -16.94 13.18
C ALA A 80 25.92 -17.96 12.29
N GLN A 81 25.61 -17.98 10.98
CA GLN A 81 26.34 -18.78 9.99
C GLN A 81 27.83 -18.39 9.92
N ALA A 82 28.14 -17.10 9.75
CA ALA A 82 29.52 -16.61 9.63
C ALA A 82 30.37 -16.88 10.88
N LEU A 83 29.76 -16.83 12.07
CA LEU A 83 30.41 -17.19 13.33
C LEU A 83 30.39 -18.70 13.62
N SER A 84 29.70 -19.53 12.83
CA SER A 84 29.47 -20.95 13.11
C SER A 84 28.84 -21.19 14.50
N LEU A 85 27.77 -20.46 14.81
CA LEU A 85 26.95 -20.59 16.01
C LEU A 85 25.53 -21.06 15.62
N PRO A 86 24.89 -21.95 16.40
CA PRO A 86 23.46 -22.19 16.26
C PRO A 86 22.66 -20.98 16.78
N LEU A 87 21.49 -20.73 16.18
CA LEU A 87 20.47 -19.87 16.75
C LEU A 87 19.63 -20.67 17.76
N GLU A 88 19.38 -20.08 18.92
CA GLU A 88 18.59 -20.67 20.01
C GLU A 88 17.48 -19.70 20.43
N LEU A 89 16.32 -20.23 20.82
CA LEU A 89 15.16 -19.43 21.21
C LEU A 89 15.40 -18.82 22.61
N HIS A 90 15.46 -17.49 22.69
CA HIS A 90 15.59 -16.76 23.94
C HIS A 90 14.20 -16.50 24.53
N GLN A 91 13.82 -17.30 25.53
CA GLN A 91 12.46 -17.34 26.08
C GLN A 91 11.96 -15.96 26.57
N GLU A 92 12.78 -15.21 27.32
CA GLU A 92 12.41 -13.87 27.80
C GLU A 92 12.17 -12.87 26.66
N SER A 93 12.83 -13.04 25.51
CA SER A 93 12.59 -12.21 24.32
C SER A 93 11.29 -12.59 23.63
N LEU A 94 10.95 -13.88 23.56
CA LEU A 94 9.66 -14.34 23.03
C LEU A 94 8.51 -13.81 23.90
N GLU A 95 8.64 -13.85 25.22
CA GLU A 95 7.66 -13.34 26.16
C GLU A 95 7.44 -11.82 25.99
N ARG A 96 8.50 -11.01 25.85
CA ARG A 96 8.37 -9.56 25.56
C ARG A 96 7.70 -9.28 24.21
N ILE A 97 7.97 -10.10 23.18
CA ILE A 97 7.30 -9.97 21.87
C ILE A 97 5.81 -10.29 22.00
N GLN A 98 5.45 -11.35 22.72
CA GLN A 98 4.05 -11.70 23.01
C GLN A 98 3.35 -10.59 23.80
N GLU A 99 3.98 -10.06 24.86
CA GLU A 99 3.49 -8.91 25.62
C GLU A 99 3.28 -7.68 24.73
N TYR A 100 4.19 -7.37 23.79
CA TYR A 100 4.03 -6.24 22.87
C TYR A 100 2.77 -6.37 22.00
N PHE A 101 2.52 -7.56 21.44
CA PHE A 101 1.33 -7.80 20.60
C PHE A 101 0.03 -7.76 21.42
N VAL A 102 0.02 -8.35 22.63
CA VAL A 102 -1.10 -8.26 23.57
C VAL A 102 -1.38 -6.80 23.98
N ASN A 103 -0.36 -6.06 24.40
CA ASN A 103 -0.51 -4.67 24.87
C ASN A 103 -0.87 -3.67 23.75
N THR A 104 -0.58 -4.00 22.49
CA THR A 104 -0.99 -3.19 21.32
C THR A 104 -2.33 -3.63 20.70
N CYS A 105 -3.00 -4.63 21.29
CA CYS A 105 -4.25 -5.23 20.78
C CYS A 105 -4.13 -5.73 19.32
N ARG A 106 -2.99 -6.37 18.98
CA ARG A 106 -2.70 -6.90 17.64
C ARG A 106 -2.40 -8.40 17.72
N PRO A 107 -2.80 -9.21 16.72
CA PRO A 107 -2.32 -10.59 16.63
C PRO A 107 -0.81 -10.60 16.35
N MET A 108 -0.09 -11.52 17.00
CA MET A 108 1.33 -11.77 16.73
C MET A 108 1.47 -12.56 15.41
N PRO A 109 2.22 -12.07 14.41
CA PRO A 109 2.53 -12.84 13.20
C PRO A 109 3.41 -14.06 13.53
N PRO A 110 3.26 -15.21 12.84
CA PRO A 110 4.09 -16.40 13.09
C PRO A 110 5.59 -16.14 12.99
N ASP A 111 6.02 -15.31 12.02
CA ASP A 111 7.43 -14.95 11.83
C ASP A 111 8.03 -14.11 12.97
N ALA A 112 7.22 -13.52 13.85
CA ALA A 112 7.72 -12.74 14.98
C ALA A 112 8.45 -13.62 16.02
N GLU A 113 8.17 -14.94 16.09
CA GLU A 113 8.94 -15.86 16.94
C GLU A 113 10.41 -15.94 16.52
N LYS A 114 10.70 -15.79 15.21
CA LYS A 114 12.07 -15.83 14.68
C LYS A 114 12.94 -14.69 15.24
N GLN A 115 12.34 -13.54 15.58
CA GLN A 115 13.05 -12.42 16.20
C GLN A 115 13.59 -12.76 17.61
N ALA A 116 13.04 -13.76 18.29
CA ALA A 116 13.55 -14.26 19.56
C ALA A 116 14.67 -15.32 19.42
N ARG A 117 15.06 -15.71 18.19
CA ARG A 117 16.09 -16.73 17.95
C ARG A 117 17.46 -16.07 17.76
N LEU A 118 18.31 -16.18 18.78
CA LEU A 118 19.58 -15.44 18.90
C LEU A 118 20.79 -16.38 18.90
N PRO A 119 22.01 -15.94 18.51
CA PRO A 119 23.18 -16.81 18.48
C PRO A 119 23.53 -17.34 19.89
N ARG A 120 23.81 -18.64 20.01
CA ARG A 120 24.20 -19.27 21.28
C ARG A 120 25.31 -18.49 21.99
N GLY A 121 25.04 -18.06 23.22
CA GLY A 121 25.99 -17.32 24.05
C GLY A 121 26.11 -15.82 23.75
N ALA A 122 25.19 -15.25 22.96
CA ALA A 122 25.06 -13.80 22.83
C ALA A 122 24.52 -13.16 24.12
N VAL A 123 24.98 -11.95 24.43
CA VAL A 123 24.39 -11.06 25.43
C VAL A 123 23.21 -10.35 24.78
N VAL A 124 22.01 -10.49 25.34
CA VAL A 124 20.78 -9.94 24.76
C VAL A 124 20.58 -8.48 25.19
N PHE A 125 20.13 -7.64 24.27
CA PHE A 125 19.70 -6.27 24.53
C PHE A 125 18.17 -6.19 24.33
N PRO A 126 17.38 -5.99 25.40
CA PRO A 126 15.94 -5.80 25.27
C PRO A 126 15.58 -4.64 24.34
N ASN A 127 14.46 -4.77 23.63
CA ASN A 127 13.86 -3.69 22.87
C ASN A 127 12.56 -3.27 23.58
N ASP A 128 12.56 -2.07 24.17
CA ASP A 128 11.42 -1.52 24.90
C ASP A 128 10.57 -0.58 24.03
N HIS A 129 10.93 -0.45 22.74
CA HIS A 129 10.31 0.48 21.78
C HIS A 129 9.86 -0.17 20.46
N GLY A 130 10.07 -1.49 20.32
CA GLY A 130 9.71 -2.34 19.19
C GLY A 130 9.85 -3.82 19.56
N THR A 131 9.72 -4.74 18.59
CA THR A 131 9.67 -6.19 18.88
C THR A 131 11.05 -6.87 18.84
N ALA A 132 11.90 -6.50 17.89
CA ALA A 132 13.15 -7.24 17.64
C ALA A 132 14.22 -6.87 18.69
N PRO A 133 14.69 -7.81 19.53
CA PRO A 133 15.79 -7.55 20.46
C PRO A 133 17.11 -7.34 19.70
N GLY A 134 18.03 -6.59 20.32
CA GLY A 134 19.43 -6.56 19.89
C GLY A 134 20.23 -7.66 20.58
N CYS A 135 21.46 -7.88 20.14
CA CYS A 135 22.41 -8.72 20.90
C CYS A 135 23.87 -8.39 20.58
N ALA A 136 24.77 -8.70 21.52
CA ALA A 136 26.21 -8.72 21.29
C ALA A 136 26.79 -10.14 21.41
N VAL A 137 27.62 -10.55 20.48
CA VAL A 137 28.30 -11.85 20.45
C VAL A 137 29.81 -11.66 20.30
N SER A 138 30.61 -12.44 21.03
CA SER A 138 32.07 -12.37 20.99
C SER A 138 32.66 -13.70 20.56
N ARG A 139 33.42 -13.75 19.46
CA ARG A 139 34.07 -14.97 18.98
C ARG A 139 35.32 -14.62 18.15
N TYR A 140 36.33 -15.49 18.18
CA TYR A 140 37.63 -15.36 17.50
C TYR A 140 38.50 -14.12 17.84
N GLY A 141 37.98 -13.19 18.66
CA GLY A 141 38.64 -11.95 19.07
C GLY A 141 37.76 -10.73 18.77
N GLN A 142 36.92 -10.83 17.76
CA GLN A 142 35.95 -9.83 17.35
C GLN A 142 34.71 -9.83 18.26
N ARG A 143 34.09 -8.65 18.39
CA ARG A 143 32.80 -8.41 19.03
C ARG A 143 31.82 -7.94 17.97
N ILE A 144 30.67 -8.59 17.82
CA ILE A 144 29.63 -8.22 16.85
C ILE A 144 28.37 -7.82 17.61
N LEU A 145 27.88 -6.63 17.34
CA LEU A 145 26.62 -6.08 17.85
C LEU A 145 25.59 -6.09 16.72
N LEU A 146 24.41 -6.62 16.99
CA LEU A 146 23.24 -6.61 16.11
C LEU A 146 22.17 -5.73 16.77
N LEU A 147 21.74 -4.68 16.06
CA LEU A 147 20.87 -3.63 16.56
C LEU A 147 19.74 -3.32 15.55
N PRO A 148 18.57 -2.82 15.98
CA PRO A 148 17.51 -2.39 15.08
C PRO A 148 17.93 -1.20 14.20
N GLY A 149 17.43 -1.13 12.97
CA GLY A 149 17.72 -0.02 12.05
C GLY A 149 16.90 1.25 12.31
N SER A 150 15.74 1.10 12.94
CA SER A 150 14.83 2.19 13.34
C SER A 150 15.46 3.03 14.45
N LEU A 151 15.69 4.33 14.21
CA LEU A 151 16.24 5.25 15.23
C LEU A 151 15.43 5.28 16.54
N ARG A 152 14.12 5.07 16.45
CA ARG A 152 13.21 5.03 17.61
C ARG A 152 13.52 3.89 18.58
N GLU A 153 14.15 2.82 18.09
CA GLU A 153 14.54 1.65 18.86
C GLU A 153 16.05 1.64 19.12
N LEU A 154 16.84 2.02 18.10
CA LEU A 154 18.30 2.07 18.14
C LEU A 154 18.83 3.06 19.19
N MET A 155 18.25 4.26 19.27
CA MET A 155 18.72 5.28 20.23
C MET A 155 18.53 4.88 21.69
N PRO A 156 17.33 4.46 22.17
CA PRO A 156 17.16 4.00 23.55
C PRO A 156 17.90 2.69 23.82
N MET A 157 17.86 1.71 22.91
CA MET A 157 18.62 0.46 23.10
C MET A 157 20.13 0.73 23.23
N PHE A 158 20.65 1.69 22.46
CA PHE A 158 22.05 2.09 22.59
C PHE A 158 22.34 2.76 23.94
N SER A 159 21.51 3.72 24.36
CA SER A 159 21.61 4.41 25.65
C SER A 159 21.61 3.43 26.83
N ASP A 160 20.64 2.51 26.84
CA ASP A 160 20.23 1.82 28.07
C ASP A 160 20.89 0.44 28.21
N TYR A 161 21.34 -0.16 27.09
CA TYR A 161 21.96 -1.49 27.07
C TYR A 161 23.36 -1.53 26.41
N VAL A 162 23.53 -0.90 25.24
CA VAL A 162 24.81 -0.98 24.51
C VAL A 162 25.91 -0.13 25.17
N ALA A 163 25.60 1.10 25.61
CA ALA A 163 26.55 1.98 26.28
C ALA A 163 27.09 1.38 27.60
N PRO A 164 26.26 0.80 28.49
CA PRO A 164 26.76 0.00 29.62
C PRO A 164 27.62 -1.20 29.21
N TYR A 165 27.22 -1.95 28.16
CA TYR A 165 27.99 -3.08 27.66
C TYR A 165 29.37 -2.66 27.15
N LEU A 166 29.46 -1.60 26.34
CA LEU A 166 30.71 -1.04 25.84
C LEU A 166 31.60 -0.48 26.96
N SER A 167 31.00 0.15 27.97
CA SER A 167 31.72 0.65 29.16
C SER A 167 32.41 -0.47 29.94
N ASN A 168 31.80 -1.65 30.03
CA ASN A 168 32.42 -2.85 30.63
C ASN A 168 33.45 -3.54 29.71
N CYS A 169 33.49 -3.17 28.42
CA CYS A 169 34.30 -3.81 27.38
C CYS A 169 35.56 -3.01 26.99
N ALA A 170 35.66 -1.75 27.37
CA ALA A 170 36.83 -0.89 27.17
C ALA A 170 37.62 -0.73 28.49
N GLY A 171 38.95 -0.83 28.41
CA GLY A 171 39.83 -0.65 29.57
C GLY A 171 40.04 0.84 29.89
N GLY A 172 39.22 1.37 30.80
CA GLY A 172 39.22 2.79 31.18
C GLY A 172 38.11 3.59 30.49
N THR A 173 37.77 4.74 31.07
CA THR A 173 36.64 5.57 30.64
C THR A 173 37.05 6.61 29.59
N THR A 174 36.23 6.79 28.57
CA THR A 174 36.26 7.96 27.69
C THR A 174 35.11 8.91 28.04
N VAL A 175 35.35 10.22 27.96
CA VAL A 175 34.35 11.26 28.19
C VAL A 175 34.47 12.31 27.09
N SER A 176 33.37 12.56 26.39
CA SER A 176 33.21 13.70 25.49
C SER A 176 32.39 14.80 26.17
N ARG A 177 32.83 16.05 26.05
CA ARG A 177 32.03 17.25 26.33
C ARG A 177 31.84 18.06 25.05
N THR A 178 30.74 18.79 24.94
CA THR A 178 30.36 19.54 23.73
C THR A 178 30.16 21.02 24.04
N VAL A 179 30.77 21.90 23.26
CA VAL A 179 30.57 23.36 23.34
C VAL A 179 29.83 23.80 22.08
N GLY A 180 28.59 24.28 22.25
CA GLY A 180 27.76 24.78 21.17
C GLY A 180 28.08 26.25 20.84
N VAL A 181 28.33 26.55 19.57
CA VAL A 181 28.79 27.86 19.10
C VAL A 181 27.92 28.35 17.95
N PHE A 182 27.60 29.64 17.94
CA PHE A 182 26.78 30.26 16.90
C PHE A 182 27.31 31.64 16.47
N GLY A 183 27.21 31.94 15.17
CA GLY A 183 27.60 33.24 14.61
C GLY A 183 29.10 33.45 14.42
N LEU A 184 29.88 32.37 14.26
CA LEU A 184 31.25 32.37 13.75
C LEU A 184 31.35 31.35 12.62
N SER A 185 32.15 31.62 11.59
CA SER A 185 32.42 30.64 10.52
C SER A 185 33.50 29.64 10.94
N GLU A 186 33.48 28.47 10.32
CA GLU A 186 34.43 27.37 10.59
C GLU A 186 35.89 27.85 10.53
N ALA A 187 36.27 28.58 9.47
CA ALA A 187 37.62 29.13 9.31
C ALA A 187 38.07 30.01 10.51
N VAL A 188 37.15 30.82 11.07
CA VAL A 188 37.44 31.68 12.23
C VAL A 188 37.49 30.88 13.55
N LEU A 189 36.78 29.75 13.63
CA LEU A 189 36.88 28.83 14.76
C LEU A 189 38.23 28.10 14.73
N THR A 190 38.61 27.54 13.59
CA THR A 190 39.91 26.88 13.38
C THR A 190 41.07 27.85 13.63
N GLU A 191 41.01 29.08 13.11
CA GLU A 191 42.04 30.12 13.37
C GLU A 191 42.23 30.40 14.88
N ARG A 192 41.13 30.50 15.64
CA ARG A 192 41.17 30.86 17.07
C ARG A 192 41.53 29.71 18.01
N LEU A 193 41.50 28.48 17.52
CA LEU A 193 41.60 27.26 18.33
C LEU A 193 42.66 26.27 17.82
N ALA A 194 43.45 26.62 16.80
CA ALA A 194 44.44 25.75 16.17
C ALA A 194 45.47 25.12 17.13
N ASP A 195 45.81 25.80 18.24
CA ASP A 195 46.70 25.32 19.30
C ASP A 195 46.01 24.36 20.30
N LEU A 196 44.67 24.32 20.32
CA LEU A 196 43.87 23.38 21.11
C LEU A 196 43.44 22.16 20.28
N MET A 197 43.26 22.34 18.97
CA MET A 197 42.87 21.31 18.00
C MET A 197 44.06 20.38 17.66
N SER A 198 44.44 19.55 18.62
CA SER A 198 45.52 18.56 18.49
C SER A 198 45.04 17.14 18.79
N GLU A 199 45.81 16.15 18.34
CA GLU A 199 45.58 14.71 18.61
C GLU A 199 45.97 14.29 20.06
N ALA A 200 46.45 15.22 20.89
CA ALA A 200 46.73 14.95 22.30
C ALA A 200 45.44 14.67 23.09
N ASN A 201 45.57 14.11 24.29
CA ASN A 201 44.48 13.90 25.24
C ASN A 201 44.47 15.07 26.27
N PRO A 202 43.40 15.88 26.38
CA PRO A 202 42.12 15.79 25.66
C PRO A 202 42.19 16.31 24.21
N ASN A 203 41.51 15.62 23.30
CA ASN A 203 41.39 15.98 21.89
C ASN A 203 40.28 17.04 21.70
N VAL A 204 40.47 18.00 20.80
CA VAL A 204 39.44 18.99 20.45
C VAL A 204 39.13 18.91 18.95
N ALA A 205 37.93 18.43 18.62
CA ALA A 205 37.43 18.32 17.26
C ALA A 205 36.31 19.33 16.98
N LEU A 206 36.32 19.94 15.78
CA LEU A 206 35.32 20.89 15.30
C LEU A 206 34.34 20.20 14.35
N TYR A 207 33.04 20.38 14.59
CA TYR A 207 31.96 19.91 13.73
C TYR A 207 31.12 21.09 13.29
N ALA A 208 31.25 21.48 12.02
CA ALA A 208 30.35 22.44 11.39
C ALA A 208 28.95 21.81 11.18
N LYS A 209 27.91 22.64 11.32
CA LYS A 209 26.53 22.35 10.92
C LYS A 209 26.01 23.53 10.11
N GLU A 210 24.80 23.42 9.59
CA GLU A 210 24.08 24.57 9.04
C GLU A 210 23.90 25.65 10.11
N GLY A 211 24.52 26.83 9.90
CA GLY A 211 24.39 28.01 10.76
C GLY A 211 25.01 27.94 12.16
N GLU A 212 25.34 26.77 12.71
CA GLU A 212 25.99 26.58 14.01
C GLU A 212 27.24 25.67 13.92
N ALA A 213 28.03 25.62 15.00
CA ALA A 213 29.15 24.69 15.12
C ALA A 213 29.18 24.07 16.52
N ILE A 214 29.70 22.84 16.62
CA ILE A 214 29.94 22.16 17.89
C ILE A 214 31.42 21.78 17.99
N LEU A 215 32.05 22.17 19.09
CA LEU A 215 33.39 21.72 19.46
C LEU A 215 33.25 20.56 20.45
N ARG A 216 33.81 19.39 20.13
CA ARG A 216 33.82 18.21 21.00
C ARG A 216 35.19 18.07 21.64
N VAL A 217 35.23 18.13 22.96
CA VAL A 217 36.42 17.93 23.80
C VAL A 217 36.36 16.52 24.37
N THR A 218 37.23 15.62 23.89
CA THR A 218 37.22 14.20 24.25
C THR A 218 38.45 13.84 25.06
N ALA A 219 38.26 13.32 26.28
CA ALA A 219 39.33 12.86 27.14
C ALA A 219 39.21 11.36 27.46
N HIS A 220 40.34 10.70 27.67
CA HIS A 220 40.42 9.31 28.11
C HIS A 220 41.26 9.19 29.39
N ALA A 221 40.77 8.43 30.37
CA ALA A 221 41.46 8.14 31.62
C ALA A 221 41.04 6.76 32.15
N ALA A 222 41.58 6.32 33.28
CA ALA A 222 41.07 5.12 33.96
C ALA A 222 39.62 5.36 34.44
N GLU A 223 39.43 6.40 35.26
CA GLU A 223 38.14 6.74 35.88
C GLU A 223 37.39 7.86 35.13
N ARG A 224 36.05 7.81 35.17
CA ARG A 224 35.18 8.84 34.58
C ARG A 224 35.44 10.24 35.14
N ALA A 225 35.78 10.32 36.43
CA ALA A 225 36.07 11.58 37.11
C ALA A 225 37.35 12.24 36.58
N ASP A 226 38.39 11.44 36.32
CA ASP A 226 39.67 11.92 35.80
C ASP A 226 39.52 12.39 34.34
N ALA A 227 38.76 11.66 33.52
CA ALA A 227 38.46 12.08 32.15
C ALA A 227 37.64 13.40 32.13
N LEU A 228 36.65 13.56 33.01
CA LEU A 228 35.94 14.84 33.19
C LEU A 228 36.88 15.99 33.60
N ALA A 229 37.83 15.72 34.50
CA ALA A 229 38.82 16.70 34.95
C ALA A 229 39.80 17.10 33.82
N LEU A 230 40.18 16.16 32.93
CA LEU A 230 40.98 16.44 31.74
C LEU A 230 40.22 17.29 30.71
N CYS A 231 38.91 17.06 30.49
CA CYS A 231 38.11 17.91 29.60
C CYS A 231 38.02 19.38 30.06
N ALA A 232 38.02 19.63 31.38
CA ALA A 232 37.61 20.93 31.93
C ALA A 232 38.46 22.14 31.48
N PRO A 233 39.82 22.11 31.53
CA PRO A 233 40.64 23.26 31.11
C PRO A 233 40.47 23.62 29.63
N ALA A 234 40.30 22.63 28.76
CA ALA A 234 40.08 22.86 27.33
C ALA A 234 38.70 23.47 27.06
N VAL A 235 37.65 22.99 27.75
CA VAL A 235 36.30 23.59 27.68
C VAL A 235 36.31 25.04 28.19
N GLU A 236 36.96 25.30 29.33
CA GLU A 236 37.08 26.66 29.90
C GLU A 236 37.80 27.62 28.95
N GLU A 237 38.91 27.19 28.34
CA GLU A 237 39.67 28.01 27.41
C GLU A 237 38.90 28.28 26.09
N ILE A 238 38.18 27.29 25.56
CA ILE A 238 37.26 27.47 24.41
C ILE A 238 36.20 28.52 24.77
N CYS A 239 35.53 28.37 25.92
CA CYS A 239 34.52 29.32 26.39
C CYS A 239 35.11 30.74 26.58
N ARG A 240 36.34 30.85 27.10
CA ARG A 240 37.03 32.13 27.29
C ARG A 240 37.39 32.81 25.96
N ARG A 241 37.79 32.05 24.93
CA ARG A 241 38.18 32.58 23.60
C ARG A 241 37.00 32.95 22.72
N LEU A 242 35.90 32.20 22.80
CA LEU A 242 34.72 32.40 21.96
C LEU A 242 33.65 33.28 22.62
N GLY A 243 33.61 33.33 23.95
CA GLY A 243 32.77 34.24 24.73
C GLY A 243 31.29 34.18 24.31
N VAL A 244 30.71 35.34 23.97
CA VAL A 244 29.29 35.49 23.61
C VAL A 244 28.83 34.72 22.37
N ASN A 245 29.74 34.07 21.63
CA ASN A 245 29.38 33.15 20.54
C ASN A 245 29.09 31.73 21.02
N VAL A 246 29.52 31.34 22.23
CA VAL A 246 29.09 30.09 22.86
C VAL A 246 27.64 30.25 23.33
N TYR A 247 26.79 29.26 23.04
CA TYR A 247 25.40 29.20 23.52
C TYR A 247 25.19 28.20 24.66
N GLY A 248 26.18 27.36 24.96
CA GLY A 248 26.13 26.43 26.07
C GLY A 248 27.20 25.34 25.99
N VAL A 249 27.36 24.60 27.08
CA VAL A 249 28.16 23.38 27.16
C VAL A 249 27.23 22.23 27.53
N ASP A 250 27.29 21.13 26.77
CA ASP A 250 26.46 19.92 26.92
C ASP A 250 24.94 20.15 26.80
N VAL A 251 24.52 21.24 26.15
CA VAL A 251 23.10 21.61 25.92
C VAL A 251 22.53 20.96 24.64
N GLY A 252 23.37 20.49 23.73
CA GLY A 252 23.00 19.74 22.53
C GLY A 252 22.44 20.55 21.34
N SER A 253 21.64 21.61 21.57
CA SER A 253 21.18 22.52 20.51
C SER A 253 20.81 23.92 20.99
N LEU A 254 20.82 24.88 20.07
CA LEU A 254 20.48 26.28 20.34
C LEU A 254 19.02 26.46 20.83
N GLN A 255 18.06 25.70 20.31
CA GLN A 255 16.67 25.75 20.81
C GLN A 255 16.54 25.23 22.24
N LYS A 256 17.29 24.18 22.64
CA LYS A 256 17.33 23.70 24.03
C LYS A 256 17.88 24.78 24.98
N ALA A 257 18.93 25.50 24.56
CA ALA A 257 19.48 26.62 25.35
C ALA A 257 18.43 27.73 25.59
N VAL A 258 17.69 28.12 24.54
CA VAL A 258 16.64 29.14 24.65
C VAL A 258 15.50 28.69 25.58
N VAL A 259 14.98 27.47 25.43
CA VAL A 259 13.88 26.97 26.25
C VAL A 259 14.30 26.81 27.72
N ALA A 260 15.52 26.34 27.99
CA ALA A 260 16.07 26.30 29.35
C ALA A 260 16.20 27.69 29.99
N LEU A 261 16.69 28.69 29.25
CA LEU A 261 16.81 30.08 29.72
C LEU A 261 15.46 30.78 29.93
N LEU A 262 14.42 30.40 29.18
CA LEU A 262 13.05 30.87 29.39
C LEU A 262 12.43 30.26 30.66
N LEU A 263 12.64 28.95 30.87
CA LEU A 263 12.19 28.22 32.07
C LEU A 263 12.84 28.76 33.35
N ASP A 264 14.17 28.93 33.35
CA ASP A 264 14.96 29.53 34.45
C ASP A 264 14.39 30.88 34.94
N LYS A 265 13.91 31.71 34.01
CA LYS A 265 13.41 33.06 34.29
C LYS A 265 11.90 33.16 34.42
N GLY A 266 11.16 32.05 34.24
CA GLY A 266 9.70 32.04 34.19
C GLY A 266 9.13 32.95 33.09
N MET A 267 9.85 33.13 31.98
CA MET A 267 9.46 34.02 30.88
C MET A 267 8.78 33.25 29.76
N LYS A 268 7.66 33.79 29.28
CA LYS A 268 6.92 33.28 28.12
C LYS A 268 7.31 34.02 26.83
N ILE A 269 7.23 33.31 25.72
CA ILE A 269 7.54 33.78 24.37
C ILE A 269 6.40 33.47 23.38
N ALA A 270 6.16 34.39 22.45
CA ALA A 270 5.26 34.22 21.31
C ALA A 270 5.98 34.59 20.00
N THR A 271 5.54 34.02 18.86
CA THR A 271 6.20 34.20 17.56
C THR A 271 5.24 34.67 16.47
N ALA A 272 5.75 35.46 15.53
CA ALA A 272 5.10 35.90 14.31
C ALA A 272 6.02 35.64 13.12
N GLU A 273 5.56 34.81 12.18
CA GLU A 273 6.42 34.23 11.15
C GLU A 273 5.82 34.45 9.75
N SER A 274 6.52 35.19 8.90
CA SER A 274 6.21 35.29 7.47
C SER A 274 7.04 34.26 6.69
N CYS A 275 8.27 34.58 6.30
CA CYS A 275 9.07 33.71 5.42
C CYS A 275 9.47 32.36 6.05
N THR A 276 9.58 32.26 7.38
CA THR A 276 9.85 31.00 8.08
C THR A 276 8.60 30.12 8.25
N ALA A 277 7.40 30.69 8.12
CA ALA A 277 6.11 30.00 8.07
C ALA A 277 5.82 28.98 9.20
N GLY A 278 6.32 29.23 10.41
CA GLY A 278 6.11 28.36 11.59
C GLY A 278 7.34 27.58 12.03
N LEU A 279 8.46 27.66 11.30
CA LEU A 279 9.69 26.92 11.61
C LEU A 279 10.31 27.33 12.96
N LEU A 280 10.23 28.59 13.40
CA LEU A 280 10.72 28.97 14.73
C LEU A 280 9.84 28.36 15.83
N SER A 281 8.53 28.37 15.61
CA SER A 281 7.54 27.76 16.50
C SER A 281 7.74 26.24 16.63
N GLY A 282 7.97 25.55 15.51
CA GLY A 282 8.35 24.14 15.49
C GLY A 282 9.63 23.87 16.28
N ARG A 283 10.70 24.61 16.00
CA ARG A 283 11.99 24.46 16.70
C ARG A 283 11.93 24.74 18.20
N LEU A 284 11.02 25.60 18.67
CA LEU A 284 10.78 25.77 20.10
C LEU A 284 10.02 24.56 20.68
N THR A 285 9.03 24.04 19.97
CA THR A 285 8.18 22.91 20.43
C THR A 285 8.81 21.52 20.29
N GLU A 286 9.90 21.37 19.53
CA GLU A 286 10.81 20.21 19.57
C GLU A 286 11.37 19.92 20.98
N VAL A 287 11.46 20.94 21.85
CA VAL A 287 12.03 20.80 23.19
C VAL A 287 10.95 20.37 24.18
N ALA A 288 11.12 19.18 24.78
CA ALA A 288 10.25 18.70 25.85
C ALA A 288 10.14 19.74 26.99
N GLY A 289 8.90 20.08 27.39
CA GLY A 289 8.61 21.12 28.38
C GLY A 289 8.40 22.53 27.80
N ALA A 290 8.58 22.76 26.49
CA ALA A 290 8.38 24.07 25.87
C ALA A 290 6.95 24.65 26.06
N SER A 291 5.94 23.82 26.29
CA SER A 291 4.56 24.24 26.61
C SER A 291 4.42 25.05 27.91
N ALA A 292 5.44 25.11 28.76
CA ALA A 292 5.46 26.00 29.92
C ALA A 292 5.91 27.45 29.58
N VAL A 293 6.51 27.66 28.40
CA VAL A 293 7.11 28.95 27.99
C VAL A 293 6.67 29.45 26.60
N PHE A 294 6.18 28.59 25.70
CA PHE A 294 5.73 28.99 24.37
C PHE A 294 4.21 29.11 24.31
N GLU A 295 3.69 30.32 24.11
CA GLU A 295 2.24 30.59 24.16
C GLU A 295 1.55 30.37 22.81
N CYS A 296 2.11 30.93 21.74
CA CYS A 296 1.54 30.84 20.40
C CYS A 296 2.57 31.18 19.30
N GLY A 297 2.36 30.58 18.12
CA GLY A 297 3.02 30.99 16.88
C GLY A 297 2.02 31.38 15.81
N ILE A 298 2.27 32.51 15.14
CA ILE A 298 1.34 33.15 14.21
C ILE A 298 1.99 33.19 12.83
N ALA A 299 1.57 32.31 11.92
CA ALA A 299 2.03 32.25 10.53
C ALA A 299 1.45 33.40 9.69
N ALA A 300 1.87 34.63 9.97
CA ALA A 300 1.41 35.84 9.30
C ALA A 300 2.03 36.01 7.91
N TYR A 301 1.74 35.08 7.00
CA TYR A 301 2.32 35.03 5.65
C TYR A 301 1.88 36.22 4.77
N SER A 302 0.58 36.53 4.75
CA SER A 302 -0.01 37.60 3.93
C SER A 302 0.13 39.00 4.58
N LYS A 303 -0.32 40.08 3.90
CA LYS A 303 -0.35 41.44 4.49
C LYS A 303 -1.55 41.61 5.43
N GLU A 304 -2.65 40.93 5.14
CA GLU A 304 -3.92 40.98 5.86
C GLU A 304 -3.79 40.33 7.23
N ILE A 305 -3.08 39.19 7.36
CA ILE A 305 -2.82 38.58 8.68
C ILE A 305 -1.85 39.42 9.53
N LYS A 306 -0.86 40.07 8.89
CA LYS A 306 0.01 41.05 9.57
C LYS A 306 -0.80 42.22 10.13
N HIS A 307 -1.78 42.73 9.40
CA HIS A 307 -2.67 43.78 9.90
C HIS A 307 -3.66 43.25 10.95
N ASN A 308 -4.57 42.34 10.55
CA ASN A 308 -5.76 41.97 11.32
C ASN A 308 -5.45 41.25 12.65
N ILE A 309 -4.38 40.46 12.71
CA ILE A 309 -4.03 39.68 13.91
C ILE A 309 -2.92 40.39 14.70
N LEU A 310 -1.78 40.66 14.04
CA LEU A 310 -0.62 41.24 14.71
C LEU A 310 -0.76 42.75 14.96
N GLY A 311 -1.67 43.44 14.27
CA GLY A 311 -1.86 44.88 14.42
C GLY A 311 -0.78 45.72 13.73
N VAL A 312 -0.10 45.18 12.71
CA VAL A 312 0.86 45.94 11.91
C VAL A 312 0.10 47.05 11.17
N PRO A 313 0.45 48.34 11.34
CA PRO A 313 -0.28 49.44 10.69
C PRO A 313 -0.24 49.34 9.17
N THR A 314 -1.36 49.61 8.51
CA THR A 314 -1.48 49.54 7.04
C THR A 314 -0.49 50.48 6.36
N GLU A 315 -0.30 51.66 6.93
CA GLU A 315 0.67 52.67 6.50
C GLU A 315 2.11 52.13 6.53
N THR A 316 2.42 51.19 7.44
CA THR A 316 3.74 50.53 7.49
C THR A 316 3.91 49.54 6.34
N LEU A 317 2.86 48.76 6.04
CA LEU A 317 2.84 47.76 4.96
C LEU A 317 2.79 48.39 3.56
N GLU A 318 2.31 49.63 3.46
CA GLU A 318 2.29 50.47 2.26
C GLU A 318 3.61 51.25 2.08
N GLN A 319 4.09 51.96 3.10
CA GLN A 319 5.27 52.84 3.00
C GLN A 319 6.60 52.08 2.96
N TYR A 320 6.73 51.00 3.75
CA TYR A 320 8.00 50.25 3.90
C TYR A 320 7.94 48.83 3.31
N GLY A 321 6.72 48.34 3.06
CA GLY A 321 6.47 46.98 2.60
C GLY A 321 6.47 45.93 3.72
N ALA A 322 6.03 44.72 3.39
CA ALA A 322 5.99 43.58 4.31
C ALA A 322 7.39 43.09 4.69
N VAL A 323 8.40 43.26 3.83
CA VAL A 323 9.79 42.85 4.10
C VAL A 323 10.60 44.06 4.54
N SER A 324 10.36 44.54 5.76
CA SER A 324 11.01 45.74 6.31
C SER A 324 11.33 45.57 7.79
N PRO A 325 12.33 46.29 8.33
CA PRO A 325 12.59 46.30 9.76
C PRO A 325 11.41 46.93 10.52
N GLU A 326 10.64 47.83 9.92
CA GLU A 326 9.42 48.43 10.50
C GLU A 326 8.33 47.36 10.67
N THR A 327 8.02 46.60 9.62
CA THR A 327 7.09 45.46 9.71
C THR A 327 7.60 44.39 10.68
N ALA A 328 8.91 44.11 10.72
CA ALA A 328 9.47 43.16 11.69
C ALA A 328 9.22 43.60 13.15
N ARG A 329 9.47 44.88 13.49
CA ARG A 329 9.19 45.44 14.82
C ARG A 329 7.71 45.27 15.20
N ALA A 330 6.82 45.66 14.29
CA ALA A 330 5.38 45.60 14.51
C ALA A 330 4.87 44.15 14.63
N MET A 331 5.42 43.21 13.85
CA MET A 331 5.13 41.77 13.99
C MET A 331 5.58 41.22 15.35
N ALA A 332 6.77 41.60 15.85
CA ALA A 332 7.27 41.16 17.15
C ALA A 332 6.42 41.70 18.32
N ALA A 333 6.09 42.99 18.29
CA ALA A 333 5.18 43.60 19.27
C ALA A 333 3.77 42.98 19.22
N GLY A 334 3.27 42.72 18.01
CA GLY A 334 2.01 42.03 17.76
C GLY A 334 1.98 40.61 18.32
N ALA A 335 3.03 39.81 18.10
CA ALA A 335 3.16 38.46 18.65
C ALA A 335 3.10 38.48 20.18
N ARG A 336 3.89 39.38 20.81
CA ARG A 336 3.91 39.56 22.26
C ARG A 336 2.52 39.90 22.81
N ARG A 337 1.81 40.82 22.16
CA ARG A 337 0.47 41.29 22.53
C ARG A 337 -0.59 40.20 22.39
N VAL A 338 -0.57 39.43 21.29
CA VAL A 338 -1.57 38.37 21.03
C VAL A 338 -1.35 37.16 21.93
N GLY A 339 -0.10 36.74 22.14
CA GLY A 339 0.24 35.64 23.03
C GLY A 339 0.25 35.99 24.52
N ASN A 340 0.02 37.25 24.90
CA ASN A 340 0.17 37.75 26.28
C ASN A 340 1.52 37.37 26.93
N ALA A 341 2.59 37.35 26.13
CA ALA A 341 3.91 36.86 26.51
C ALA A 341 4.80 37.99 27.06
N GLN A 342 5.87 37.65 27.79
CA GLN A 342 6.90 38.63 28.13
C GLN A 342 7.71 39.03 26.88
N LEU A 343 7.97 38.08 25.97
CA LEU A 343 8.72 38.30 24.73
C LEU A 343 7.88 37.98 23.48
N GLY A 344 8.06 38.76 22.43
CA GLY A 344 7.53 38.45 21.09
C GLY A 344 8.62 38.50 20.03
N VAL A 345 8.63 37.55 19.10
CA VAL A 345 9.58 37.50 17.97
C VAL A 345 8.84 37.68 16.66
N GLY A 346 9.35 38.51 15.76
CA GLY A 346 8.80 38.74 14.41
C GLY A 346 9.83 38.46 13.33
N ILE A 347 9.49 37.63 12.32
CA ILE A 347 10.37 37.32 11.18
C ILE A 347 9.66 37.62 9.86
N THR A 348 10.29 38.46 9.03
CA THR A 348 9.83 38.75 7.65
C THR A 348 11.01 38.93 6.69
N GLY A 349 10.90 38.41 5.47
CA GLY A 349 12.07 38.24 4.60
C GLY A 349 11.76 37.66 3.22
N VAL A 350 12.78 37.63 2.36
CA VAL A 350 12.76 37.00 1.04
C VAL A 350 13.53 35.68 1.10
N ALA A 351 12.81 34.56 1.20
CA ALA A 351 13.42 33.23 1.23
C ALA A 351 13.73 32.67 -0.19
N GLY A 352 13.30 33.34 -1.26
CA GLY A 352 13.53 32.89 -2.64
C GLY A 352 12.56 31.79 -3.12
N PRO A 353 12.72 31.31 -4.37
CA PRO A 353 13.81 31.67 -5.30
C PRO A 353 13.70 33.08 -5.90
N ASP A 354 12.51 33.70 -5.88
CA ASP A 354 12.29 35.04 -6.42
C ASP A 354 12.62 36.17 -5.43
N THR A 355 13.01 37.32 -5.99
CA THR A 355 13.11 38.59 -5.23
C THR A 355 11.72 39.12 -4.86
N SER A 356 11.59 39.93 -3.79
CA SER A 356 10.29 40.47 -3.38
C SER A 356 10.39 41.89 -2.85
N GLU A 357 9.41 42.73 -3.20
CA GLU A 357 9.39 44.18 -2.87
C GLU A 357 10.73 44.91 -3.22
N GLY A 358 11.40 44.49 -4.30
CA GLY A 358 12.69 45.03 -4.74
C GLY A 358 13.90 44.62 -3.87
N LYS A 359 13.74 43.64 -2.98
CA LYS A 359 14.77 43.17 -2.03
C LYS A 359 15.29 41.79 -2.47
N PRO A 360 16.61 41.54 -2.44
CA PRO A 360 17.19 40.29 -2.93
C PRO A 360 16.88 39.10 -2.01
N VAL A 361 16.93 37.91 -2.60
CA VAL A 361 16.85 36.62 -1.88
C VAL A 361 17.91 36.58 -0.78
N GLY A 362 17.53 36.08 0.39
CA GLY A 362 18.40 36.08 1.57
C GLY A 362 18.23 37.29 2.49
N THR A 363 17.55 38.35 2.04
CA THR A 363 17.19 39.51 2.90
C THR A 363 16.13 39.09 3.92
N VAL A 364 16.47 38.98 5.21
CA VAL A 364 15.50 38.71 6.28
C VAL A 364 15.68 39.66 7.46
N TYR A 365 14.57 40.19 7.96
CA TYR A 365 14.49 41.00 9.17
C TYR A 365 13.88 40.17 10.31
N ILE A 366 14.61 40.11 11.42
CA ILE A 366 14.26 39.39 12.64
C ILE A 366 14.17 40.42 13.75
N ALA A 367 13.06 40.47 14.48
CA ALA A 367 12.86 41.38 15.59
C ALA A 367 12.50 40.63 16.88
N LEU A 368 12.94 41.15 18.01
CA LEU A 368 12.57 40.73 19.36
C LEU A 368 12.01 41.94 20.11
N ALA A 369 10.81 41.81 20.67
CA ALA A 369 10.13 42.83 21.47
C ALA A 369 9.91 42.36 22.91
N ASP A 370 10.14 43.24 23.88
CA ASP A 370 9.76 43.04 25.29
C ASP A 370 8.65 44.02 25.72
N GLU A 371 8.56 44.38 27.00
CA GLU A 371 7.61 45.40 27.49
C GLU A 371 7.95 46.83 27.03
N LYS A 372 9.23 47.13 26.79
CA LYS A 372 9.76 48.50 26.72
C LYS A 372 10.53 48.80 25.44
N ARG A 373 11.03 47.78 24.74
CA ARG A 373 11.94 47.93 23.60
C ARG A 373 11.72 46.88 22.51
N VAL A 374 12.22 47.20 21.31
CA VAL A 374 12.41 46.24 20.22
C VAL A 374 13.85 46.30 19.73
N TRP A 375 14.45 45.13 19.51
CA TRP A 375 15.72 44.96 18.81
C TRP A 375 15.43 44.37 17.43
N VAL A 376 16.08 44.88 16.39
CA VAL A 376 15.98 44.33 15.02
C VAL A 376 17.35 43.91 14.54
N LYS A 377 17.42 42.73 13.94
CA LYS A 377 18.58 42.19 13.23
C LYS A 377 18.18 41.96 11.78
N LYS A 378 18.86 42.64 10.86
CA LYS A 378 18.88 42.25 9.45
C LYS A 378 19.88 41.10 9.29
N ILE A 379 19.56 40.14 8.44
CA ILE A 379 20.51 39.19 7.86
C ILE A 379 20.40 39.25 6.35
N ASP A 380 21.53 39.03 5.69
CA ASP A 380 21.68 38.95 4.25
C ASP A 380 22.40 37.63 3.96
N ALA A 381 21.65 36.59 3.61
CA ALA A 381 22.25 35.36 3.08
C ALA A 381 22.82 35.63 1.68
N VAL A 382 23.92 34.95 1.33
CA VAL A 382 24.71 35.28 0.14
C VAL A 382 23.89 35.12 -1.14
N GLU A 383 23.85 36.19 -1.95
CA GLU A 383 23.09 36.23 -3.21
C GLU A 383 23.50 35.07 -4.14
N GLY A 384 22.51 34.38 -4.69
CA GLY A 384 22.68 33.41 -5.78
C GLY A 384 23.20 32.01 -5.40
N THR A 385 23.45 31.70 -4.12
CA THR A 385 23.96 30.36 -3.71
C THR A 385 23.24 29.70 -2.53
N ALA A 386 22.45 30.43 -1.75
CA ALA A 386 21.74 29.89 -0.60
C ALA A 386 20.36 29.33 -1.00
N ASP A 387 20.10 28.07 -0.64
CA ASP A 387 18.76 27.47 -0.78
C ASP A 387 17.71 28.13 0.13
N ARG A 388 16.44 28.06 -0.28
CA ARG A 388 15.27 28.58 0.43
C ARG A 388 15.16 28.04 1.85
N GLU A 389 15.35 26.74 2.07
CA GLU A 389 15.21 26.14 3.39
C GLU A 389 16.41 26.48 4.28
N TYR A 390 17.62 26.57 3.73
CA TYR A 390 18.77 27.10 4.44
C TYR A 390 18.55 28.56 4.90
N ILE A 391 17.97 29.43 4.06
CA ILE A 391 17.63 30.81 4.44
C ILE A 391 16.58 30.83 5.57
N ARG A 392 15.55 29.97 5.50
CA ARG A 392 14.54 29.83 6.57
C ARG A 392 15.17 29.34 7.87
N TYR A 393 15.99 28.29 7.81
CA TYR A 393 16.66 27.73 8.98
C TYR A 393 17.61 28.74 9.63
N LEU A 394 18.47 29.40 8.85
CA LEU A 394 19.39 30.44 9.31
C LEU A 394 18.65 31.61 9.98
N ALA A 395 17.50 32.02 9.44
CA ALA A 395 16.65 33.04 10.06
C ALA A 395 16.12 32.61 11.44
N THR A 396 15.65 31.36 11.59
CA THR A 396 15.21 30.84 12.90
C THR A 396 16.37 30.70 13.89
N SER A 397 17.55 30.26 13.46
CA SER A 397 18.74 30.18 14.32
C SER A 397 19.17 31.57 14.80
N HIS A 398 19.15 32.59 13.93
CA HIS A 398 19.43 33.98 14.34
C HIS A 398 18.36 34.57 15.27
N ALA A 399 17.10 34.13 15.17
CA ALA A 399 16.05 34.51 16.11
C ALA A 399 16.24 33.87 17.50
N LEU A 400 16.58 32.58 17.54
CA LEU A 400 16.92 31.88 18.79
C LEU A 400 18.14 32.51 19.47
N ASP A 401 19.21 32.83 18.73
CA ASP A 401 20.39 33.52 19.27
C ASP A 401 20.07 34.95 19.78
N LEU A 402 19.15 35.67 19.12
CA LEU A 402 18.71 37.00 19.58
C LEU A 402 17.96 36.91 20.93
N VAL A 403 17.08 35.92 21.08
CA VAL A 403 16.38 35.61 22.34
C VAL A 403 17.37 35.15 23.42
N ARG A 404 18.28 34.23 23.10
CA ARG A 404 19.32 33.75 24.00
C ARG A 404 20.15 34.89 24.58
N ARG A 405 20.72 35.76 23.73
CA ARG A 405 21.54 36.91 24.17
C ARG A 405 20.75 37.89 25.03
N TYR A 406 19.46 38.10 24.73
CA TYR A 406 18.58 38.90 25.59
C TYR A 406 18.45 38.30 26.99
N LEU A 407 18.24 36.98 27.09
CA LEU A 407 18.08 36.28 28.36
C LEU A 407 19.39 36.23 29.17
N GLU A 408 20.53 35.98 28.51
CA GLU A 408 21.85 35.94 29.17
C GLU A 408 22.32 37.33 29.64
N ALA A 409 22.23 38.35 28.79
CA ALA A 409 22.88 39.65 29.02
C ALA A 409 21.94 40.73 29.59
N LEU A 410 20.62 40.51 29.55
CA LEU A 410 19.55 41.46 29.86
C LEU A 410 19.48 42.69 28.91
N PRO A 411 18.29 43.30 28.74
CA PRO A 411 18.07 44.43 27.83
C PRO A 411 18.89 45.71 28.14
N THR A 412 19.55 45.77 29.30
CA THR A 412 20.49 46.84 29.67
C THR A 412 21.88 46.71 29.04
N VAL A 413 22.31 45.50 28.66
CA VAL A 413 23.62 45.25 28.02
C VAL A 413 23.46 45.07 26.49
N MET A 414 22.30 44.60 26.03
CA MET A 414 21.92 44.55 24.62
C MET A 414 21.72 45.95 24.01
N ALA A 415 22.83 46.58 23.62
CA ALA A 415 22.84 47.92 23.00
C ALA A 415 21.99 47.99 21.72
N GLY A 416 21.39 49.16 21.47
CA GLY A 416 20.67 49.45 20.22
C GLY A 416 19.16 49.11 20.20
N GLY A 417 18.58 48.62 21.30
CA GLY A 417 17.13 48.42 21.39
C GLY A 417 16.35 49.75 21.36
N GLU A 418 15.54 49.97 20.33
CA GLU A 418 14.67 51.13 20.21
C GLU A 418 13.55 51.07 21.24
N ALA A 419 13.10 52.21 21.75
CA ALA A 419 11.95 52.26 22.64
C ALA A 419 10.67 51.87 21.88
N LEU A 420 9.88 50.96 22.46
CA LEU A 420 8.48 50.81 22.05
C LEU A 420 7.79 52.16 22.26
N LYS A 421 7.18 52.69 21.20
CA LYS A 421 6.24 53.80 21.37
C LYS A 421 5.09 53.29 22.26
N PRO A 422 4.62 54.06 23.26
CA PRO A 422 3.37 53.72 23.91
C PRO A 422 2.28 53.82 22.85
N ASP A 423 1.67 52.69 22.51
CA ASP A 423 0.59 52.67 21.53
C ASP A 423 -0.56 53.57 22.01
N SER A 424 -0.90 54.59 21.21
CA SER A 424 -2.30 55.00 21.14
C SER A 424 -3.06 53.74 20.74
N PRO A 425 -3.94 53.18 21.59
CA PRO A 425 -4.54 51.89 21.30
C PRO A 425 -5.29 51.99 19.98
N PRO A 426 -4.97 51.15 18.97
CA PRO A 426 -5.82 51.08 17.79
C PRO A 426 -7.23 50.75 18.27
N ALA A 427 -8.25 51.32 17.60
CA ALA A 427 -9.62 50.93 17.86
C ALA A 427 -9.68 49.39 17.79
N PRO A 428 -10.19 48.71 18.83
CA PRO A 428 -9.97 47.28 19.00
C PRO A 428 -10.50 46.56 17.76
N ALA A 429 -9.61 45.88 17.05
CA ALA A 429 -9.98 45.11 15.88
C ALA A 429 -11.08 44.12 16.29
N GLU A 430 -12.24 44.19 15.63
CA GLU A 430 -13.36 43.30 15.90
C GLU A 430 -13.01 41.89 15.42
N ILE A 431 -12.23 41.17 16.22
CA ILE A 431 -12.28 39.71 16.29
C ILE A 431 -13.76 39.37 16.48
N PRO A 432 -14.43 38.65 15.56
CA PRO A 432 -15.87 38.46 15.64
C PRO A 432 -16.27 37.78 16.95
N GLU A 433 -16.84 38.54 17.87
CA GLU A 433 -17.05 38.05 19.23
C GLU A 433 -18.16 36.98 19.23
N ALA A 434 -17.75 35.71 19.41
CA ALA A 434 -18.63 34.64 19.82
C ALA A 434 -19.12 34.93 21.26
N ALA A 435 -20.09 35.84 21.36
CA ALA A 435 -20.40 36.64 22.54
C ALA A 435 -20.31 35.89 23.88
N VAL A 436 -19.27 36.20 24.66
CA VAL A 436 -19.11 35.68 26.03
C VAL A 436 -20.09 36.41 26.94
N VAL A 437 -21.23 35.76 27.17
CA VAL A 437 -22.31 36.29 28.00
C VAL A 437 -21.83 36.49 29.45
N GLN A 438 -21.71 37.75 29.85
CA GLN A 438 -21.67 38.21 31.26
C GLN A 438 -22.55 37.32 32.16
N PRO A 439 -22.04 36.81 33.30
CA PRO A 439 -22.71 35.81 34.14
C PRO A 439 -23.85 36.38 35.00
N ARG A 440 -24.83 37.02 34.35
CA ARG A 440 -26.23 36.87 34.74
C ARG A 440 -26.51 35.38 34.89
N LYS A 441 -27.25 34.98 35.93
CA LYS A 441 -27.86 33.64 36.02
C LYS A 441 -28.96 33.47 34.96
N LYS A 442 -28.58 33.50 33.68
CA LYS A 442 -29.37 32.92 32.60
C LYS A 442 -29.30 31.42 32.80
N ASN A 443 -30.38 30.81 33.31
CA ASN A 443 -30.51 29.35 33.37
C ASN A 443 -30.05 28.77 32.02
N LEU A 444 -29.18 27.75 32.03
CA LEU A 444 -28.53 27.23 30.82
C LEU A 444 -29.55 26.90 29.72
N LEU A 445 -30.70 26.37 30.16
CA LEU A 445 -31.90 26.10 29.37
C LEU A 445 -32.36 27.30 28.49
N ARG A 446 -32.25 28.54 28.95
CA ARG A 446 -32.69 29.74 28.21
C ARG A 446 -31.69 30.20 27.14
N ALA A 447 -30.43 29.77 27.22
CA ALA A 447 -29.45 29.97 26.15
C ALA A 447 -29.64 28.96 25.03
N VAL A 448 -29.87 27.68 25.39
CA VAL A 448 -29.97 26.56 24.44
C VAL A 448 -31.37 26.42 23.83
N PHE A 449 -32.43 26.45 24.63
CA PHE A 449 -33.81 26.26 24.16
C PHE A 449 -34.49 27.61 23.81
N PRO A 450 -35.40 27.62 22.82
CA PRO A 450 -36.21 28.80 22.49
C PRO A 450 -37.02 29.30 23.70
N TRP A 451 -37.04 30.62 23.91
CA TRP A 451 -37.71 31.22 25.06
C TRP A 451 -38.68 32.34 24.67
N LYS A 452 -39.68 32.56 25.51
CA LYS A 452 -40.68 33.62 25.32
C LYS A 452 -39.99 34.99 25.41
N GLY A 453 -39.99 35.73 24.29
CA GLY A 453 -39.31 37.03 24.12
C GLY A 453 -38.07 37.00 23.23
N ASP A 454 -37.61 35.83 22.78
CA ASP A 454 -36.56 35.71 21.77
C ASP A 454 -37.07 36.19 20.38
N SER A 455 -36.20 36.74 19.54
CA SER A 455 -36.56 37.13 18.16
C SER A 455 -36.77 35.92 17.24
N ARG A 456 -37.47 36.10 16.11
CA ARG A 456 -37.70 35.02 15.12
C ARG A 456 -36.38 34.37 14.65
N GLY A 457 -35.32 35.16 14.45
CA GLY A 457 -34.00 34.65 14.06
C GLY A 457 -33.31 33.86 15.17
N GLU A 458 -33.39 34.31 16.42
CA GLU A 458 -32.83 33.58 17.57
C GLU A 458 -33.57 32.25 17.82
N ILE A 459 -34.89 32.22 17.68
CA ILE A 459 -35.68 30.98 17.80
C ILE A 459 -35.24 29.96 16.75
N VAL A 460 -35.12 30.37 15.48
CA VAL A 460 -34.64 29.50 14.40
C VAL A 460 -33.20 29.03 14.66
N ARG A 461 -32.29 29.93 15.05
CA ARG A 461 -30.89 29.58 15.38
C ARG A 461 -30.80 28.58 16.54
N LYS A 462 -31.57 28.77 17.61
CA LYS A 462 -31.60 27.84 18.76
C LYS A 462 -32.17 26.48 18.37
N CYS A 463 -33.27 26.44 17.61
CA CYS A 463 -33.82 25.20 17.07
C CYS A 463 -32.82 24.46 16.16
N ALA A 464 -32.09 25.17 15.30
CA ALA A 464 -31.09 24.57 14.43
C ALA A 464 -29.90 23.99 15.22
N ILE A 465 -29.38 24.71 16.22
CA ILE A 465 -28.31 24.22 17.10
C ILE A 465 -28.78 23.00 17.90
N LEU A 466 -30.01 23.01 18.43
CA LEU A 466 -30.61 21.83 19.07
C LEU A 466 -30.75 20.65 18.10
N GLY A 467 -31.16 20.89 16.86
CA GLY A 467 -31.25 19.87 15.82
C GLY A 467 -29.90 19.21 15.51
N VAL A 468 -28.85 20.01 15.29
CA VAL A 468 -27.48 19.51 15.04
C VAL A 468 -26.92 18.79 16.27
N PHE A 469 -27.17 19.29 17.49
CA PHE A 469 -26.72 18.63 18.72
C PHE A 469 -27.44 17.30 18.98
N LEU A 470 -28.75 17.23 18.72
CA LEU A 470 -29.52 15.99 18.77
C LEU A 470 -29.08 15.00 17.69
N LEU A 471 -28.74 15.48 16.48
CA LEU A 471 -28.19 14.65 15.41
C LEU A 471 -26.83 14.07 15.79
N LEU A 472 -25.92 14.86 16.37
CA LEU A 472 -24.62 14.37 16.86
C LEU A 472 -24.79 13.33 17.98
N ILE A 473 -25.72 13.55 18.92
CA ILE A 473 -26.06 12.55 19.95
C ILE A 473 -26.64 11.28 19.31
N ALA A 474 -27.51 11.40 18.31
CA ALA A 474 -28.10 10.25 17.62
C ALA A 474 -27.06 9.45 16.83
N VAL A 475 -26.10 10.10 16.18
CA VAL A 475 -24.97 9.43 15.49
C VAL A 475 -24.05 8.75 16.50
N ALA A 476 -23.65 9.44 17.58
CA ALA A 476 -22.81 8.84 18.62
C ALA A 476 -23.49 7.64 19.32
N ALA A 477 -24.79 7.75 19.60
CA ALA A 477 -25.60 6.66 20.15
C ALA A 477 -25.76 5.50 19.16
N SER A 478 -25.91 5.78 17.86
CA SER A 478 -25.97 4.74 16.82
C SER A 478 -24.65 3.99 16.68
N ILE A 479 -23.51 4.68 16.73
CA ILE A 479 -22.18 4.05 16.71
C ILE A 479 -21.97 3.18 17.96
N LEU A 480 -22.30 3.71 19.15
CA LEU A 480 -22.23 2.94 20.40
C LEU A 480 -23.15 1.71 20.39
N TYR A 481 -24.35 1.85 19.80
CA TYR A 481 -25.29 0.75 19.65
C TYR A 481 -24.73 -0.35 18.71
N LEU A 482 -24.34 0.02 17.49
CA LEU A 482 -23.91 -0.93 16.45
C LEU A 482 -22.59 -1.64 16.80
N TYR A 483 -21.60 -0.91 17.34
CA TYR A 483 -20.23 -1.44 17.54
C TYR A 483 -19.93 -1.91 18.96
N VAL A 484 -20.81 -1.67 19.94
CA VAL A 484 -20.59 -2.10 21.34
C VAL A 484 -21.81 -2.83 21.90
N LEU A 485 -22.98 -2.18 21.97
CA LEU A 485 -24.13 -2.76 22.67
C LEU A 485 -24.69 -3.99 21.93
N GLN A 486 -24.92 -3.89 20.62
CA GLN A 486 -25.45 -4.99 19.81
C GLN A 486 -24.53 -6.22 19.82
N PRO A 487 -23.19 -6.13 19.59
CA PRO A 487 -22.30 -7.28 19.75
C PRO A 487 -22.32 -7.89 21.16
N MET A 488 -22.36 -7.08 22.22
CA MET A 488 -22.41 -7.58 23.61
C MET A 488 -23.72 -8.28 23.94
N ASP A 489 -24.85 -7.72 23.52
CA ASP A 489 -26.18 -8.32 23.76
C ASP A 489 -26.40 -9.58 22.91
N ASN A 490 -25.80 -9.66 21.72
CA ASN A 490 -25.76 -10.87 20.90
C ASN A 490 -24.95 -11.99 21.61
N GLN A 491 -23.76 -11.70 22.14
CA GLN A 491 -22.99 -12.66 22.94
C GLN A 491 -23.74 -13.10 24.20
N ARG A 492 -24.36 -12.15 24.93
CA ARG A 492 -25.17 -12.46 26.13
C ARG A 492 -26.32 -13.42 25.81
N LEU A 493 -27.01 -13.21 24.68
CA LEU A 493 -28.08 -14.10 24.23
C LEU A 493 -27.56 -15.51 23.98
N TYR A 494 -26.54 -15.68 23.14
CA TYR A 494 -26.07 -17.02 22.79
C TYR A 494 -25.42 -17.75 23.97
N ASN A 495 -24.68 -17.05 24.84
CA ASN A 495 -24.18 -17.64 26.10
C ASN A 495 -25.31 -18.13 27.02
N GLN A 496 -26.46 -17.45 27.07
CA GLN A 496 -27.64 -17.94 27.80
C GLN A 496 -28.27 -19.17 27.12
N LEU A 497 -28.27 -19.23 25.78
CA LEU A 497 -28.82 -20.38 25.04
C LEU A 497 -27.91 -21.61 25.17
N THR A 498 -26.58 -21.44 25.21
CA THR A 498 -25.62 -22.50 25.54
C THR A 498 -25.92 -23.07 26.93
N LEU A 499 -26.18 -22.22 27.93
CA LEU A 499 -26.58 -22.66 29.28
C LEU A 499 -27.96 -23.33 29.33
N LEU A 500 -28.83 -23.18 28.31
CA LEU A 500 -30.08 -23.94 28.19
C LEU A 500 -29.92 -25.27 27.44
N TYR A 501 -28.74 -25.52 26.86
CA TYR A 501 -28.41 -26.72 26.10
C TYR A 501 -27.47 -27.66 26.88
N ASP A 502 -26.46 -27.10 27.56
CA ASP A 502 -25.44 -27.83 28.31
C ASP A 502 -25.90 -28.33 29.71
N VAL A 503 -27.11 -27.95 30.17
CA VAL A 503 -27.56 -28.23 31.54
C VAL A 503 -28.26 -29.59 31.66
N ASP A 504 -27.57 -30.51 32.34
CA ASP A 504 -27.97 -31.86 32.75
C ASP A 504 -29.21 -31.96 33.69
N ASN A 505 -30.07 -30.94 33.74
CA ASN A 505 -31.26 -30.89 34.59
C ASN A 505 -32.54 -30.58 33.79
N ASN A 506 -33.29 -31.65 33.44
CA ASN A 506 -34.66 -31.55 32.93
C ASN A 506 -35.60 -30.88 33.95
N SER A 507 -35.77 -29.57 33.86
CA SER A 507 -36.85 -28.83 34.54
C SER A 507 -38.08 -28.60 33.65
N VAL A 508 -38.00 -28.97 32.37
CA VAL A 508 -39.10 -28.95 31.39
C VAL A 508 -39.26 -30.38 30.86
N MET A 509 -40.33 -31.06 31.27
CA MET A 509 -40.62 -32.39 30.76
C MET A 509 -41.27 -32.28 29.38
N GLU A 510 -41.11 -33.30 28.54
CA GLU A 510 -41.75 -33.37 27.21
C GLU A 510 -43.28 -33.25 27.30
N SER A 511 -43.87 -33.70 28.43
CA SER A 511 -45.29 -33.54 28.78
C SER A 511 -45.77 -32.10 28.93
N ASP A 512 -44.84 -31.15 29.15
CA ASP A 512 -45.14 -29.76 29.47
C ASP A 512 -45.09 -28.88 28.19
N LEU A 513 -44.72 -29.47 27.06
CA LEU A 513 -44.62 -28.85 25.74
C LEU A 513 -45.83 -29.25 24.89
N GLU A 514 -46.82 -28.35 24.79
CA GLU A 514 -48.13 -28.62 24.16
C GLU A 514 -48.06 -29.08 22.69
N TYR A 515 -46.91 -28.89 22.00
CA TYR A 515 -46.66 -29.29 20.62
C TYR A 515 -45.22 -29.78 20.34
N ALA A 516 -44.57 -30.52 21.27
CA ALA A 516 -43.25 -31.09 21.01
C ALA A 516 -43.26 -32.15 19.86
N PRO A 517 -42.21 -32.24 19.01
CA PRO A 517 -42.07 -33.31 18.02
C PRO A 517 -41.73 -34.65 18.68
N GLU A 518 -42.42 -35.72 18.30
CA GLU A 518 -42.23 -37.05 18.87
C GLU A 518 -40.78 -37.57 18.66
N GLY A 519 -40.13 -37.95 19.76
CA GLY A 519 -38.75 -38.43 19.75
C GLY A 519 -37.68 -37.34 19.74
N MET A 520 -38.02 -36.12 20.16
CA MET A 520 -37.05 -35.04 20.38
C MET A 520 -36.10 -35.37 21.55
N LEU A 521 -34.80 -35.07 21.39
CA LEU A 521 -33.79 -35.23 22.43
C LEU A 521 -33.98 -34.17 23.52
N SER A 522 -34.06 -34.61 24.78
CA SER A 522 -34.42 -33.74 25.92
C SER A 522 -33.53 -32.50 26.12
N GLN A 523 -32.27 -32.54 25.68
CA GLN A 523 -31.35 -31.38 25.64
C GLN A 523 -31.87 -30.18 24.82
N PHE A 524 -32.87 -30.39 23.94
CA PHE A 524 -33.54 -29.32 23.20
C PHE A 524 -34.82 -28.81 23.87
N ASN A 525 -35.36 -29.45 24.92
CA ASN A 525 -36.66 -29.08 25.52
C ASN A 525 -36.71 -27.60 25.94
N ALA A 526 -35.69 -27.11 26.64
CA ALA A 526 -35.63 -25.74 27.14
C ALA A 526 -35.44 -24.70 26.01
N LEU A 527 -34.74 -25.05 24.94
CA LEU A 527 -34.63 -24.22 23.74
C LEU A 527 -35.95 -24.18 22.97
N TYR A 528 -36.59 -25.33 22.77
CA TYR A 528 -37.86 -25.46 22.04
C TYR A 528 -39.01 -24.71 22.76
N ALA A 529 -39.02 -24.75 24.10
CA ALA A 529 -39.94 -23.97 24.94
C ALA A 529 -39.83 -22.45 24.70
N ARG A 530 -38.63 -21.95 24.39
CA ARG A 530 -38.36 -20.53 24.12
C ARG A 530 -38.58 -20.18 22.64
N ASN A 531 -38.19 -21.05 21.71
CA ASN A 531 -38.52 -20.92 20.30
C ASN A 531 -38.67 -22.30 19.62
N SER A 532 -39.90 -22.62 19.21
CA SER A 532 -40.30 -23.85 18.49
C SER A 532 -39.65 -24.06 17.11
N ASP A 533 -38.86 -23.10 16.62
CA ASP A 533 -38.17 -23.16 15.32
C ASP A 533 -36.75 -23.75 15.44
N VAL A 534 -36.27 -24.06 16.65
CA VAL A 534 -34.97 -24.72 16.84
C VAL A 534 -35.00 -26.16 16.28
N ARG A 535 -34.02 -26.53 15.46
CA ARG A 535 -33.95 -27.86 14.82
C ARG A 535 -32.61 -28.56 15.00
N GLY A 536 -31.61 -27.87 15.54
CA GLY A 536 -30.32 -28.46 15.89
C GLY A 536 -29.43 -27.53 16.70
N TRP A 537 -28.20 -27.96 16.91
CA TRP A 537 -27.13 -27.25 17.58
C TRP A 537 -25.81 -27.57 16.90
N LEU A 538 -24.99 -26.54 16.66
CA LEU A 538 -23.71 -26.62 15.96
C LEU A 538 -22.59 -26.10 16.85
N LYS A 539 -21.57 -26.93 17.04
CA LYS A 539 -20.39 -26.66 17.86
C LYS A 539 -19.12 -27.14 17.16
N ILE A 540 -18.06 -26.35 17.22
CA ILE A 540 -16.72 -26.75 16.78
C ILE A 540 -15.76 -26.46 17.94
N ASP A 541 -15.25 -27.52 18.57
CA ASP A 541 -14.45 -27.43 19.80
C ASP A 541 -13.19 -26.59 19.59
N GLY A 542 -12.94 -25.64 20.50
CA GLY A 542 -11.84 -24.68 20.42
C GLY A 542 -12.11 -23.41 19.61
N THR A 543 -13.30 -23.25 19.02
CA THR A 543 -13.71 -22.04 18.26
C THR A 543 -14.85 -21.28 18.96
N ASN A 544 -15.22 -20.10 18.44
CA ASN A 544 -16.40 -19.36 18.87
C ASN A 544 -17.71 -19.89 18.27
N ILE A 545 -17.68 -20.97 17.48
CA ILE A 545 -18.86 -21.59 16.88
C ILE A 545 -19.48 -22.55 17.90
N ASN A 546 -20.51 -22.06 18.60
CA ASN A 546 -21.33 -22.83 19.54
C ASN A 546 -22.75 -22.23 19.59
N TYR A 547 -23.62 -22.63 18.67
CA TYR A 547 -24.88 -21.93 18.37
C TYR A 547 -26.06 -22.89 18.08
N PRO A 548 -27.30 -22.50 18.41
CA PRO A 548 -28.49 -23.20 17.94
C PRO A 548 -28.64 -23.04 16.42
N VAL A 549 -29.21 -24.06 15.77
CA VAL A 549 -29.53 -24.05 14.34
C VAL A 549 -31.04 -24.09 14.15
N MET A 550 -31.56 -23.10 13.41
CA MET A 550 -32.98 -22.83 13.28
C MET A 550 -33.57 -23.31 11.95
N SER A 551 -34.89 -23.42 11.87
CA SER A 551 -35.64 -23.57 10.63
C SER A 551 -36.94 -22.77 10.71
N GLY A 552 -37.04 -21.71 9.90
CA GLY A 552 -38.18 -20.79 9.88
C GLY A 552 -39.17 -21.07 8.76
N ALA A 553 -40.37 -20.48 8.83
CA ALA A 553 -41.41 -20.63 7.81
C ALA A 553 -40.98 -20.12 6.41
N ASN A 554 -40.09 -19.13 6.37
CA ASN A 554 -39.29 -18.82 5.17
C ASN A 554 -37.88 -19.34 5.40
N GLY A 555 -37.31 -20.01 4.40
CA GLY A 555 -36.02 -20.71 4.51
C GLY A 555 -34.80 -19.81 4.80
N ASP A 556 -34.92 -18.49 4.60
CA ASP A 556 -33.89 -17.49 4.85
C ASP A 556 -34.22 -16.54 6.02
N PHE A 557 -35.33 -16.74 6.75
CA PHE A 557 -35.80 -15.81 7.78
C PHE A 557 -34.73 -15.50 8.84
N TYR A 558 -34.02 -16.54 9.29
CA TYR A 558 -32.99 -16.45 10.33
C TYR A 558 -31.64 -15.89 9.83
N ARG A 559 -31.49 -15.60 8.53
CA ARG A 559 -30.37 -14.81 7.98
C ARG A 559 -30.31 -13.40 8.55
N THR A 560 -31.45 -12.83 8.94
CA THR A 560 -31.59 -11.45 9.43
C THR A 560 -32.31 -11.34 10.77
N HIS A 561 -32.56 -12.45 11.46
CA HIS A 561 -33.21 -12.49 12.77
C HIS A 561 -32.46 -13.43 13.73
N ASN A 562 -32.43 -13.08 15.02
CA ASN A 562 -31.80 -13.91 16.05
C ASN A 562 -32.74 -15.03 16.55
N PHE A 563 -32.27 -15.83 17.51
CA PHE A 563 -33.06 -16.86 18.17
C PHE A 563 -34.41 -16.37 18.74
N ASP A 564 -34.49 -15.16 19.28
CA ASP A 564 -35.75 -14.56 19.80
C ASP A 564 -36.58 -13.87 18.71
N ARG A 565 -36.32 -14.19 17.43
CA ARG A 565 -36.99 -13.66 16.22
C ARG A 565 -36.89 -12.13 16.06
N GLN A 566 -35.91 -11.49 16.70
CA GLN A 566 -35.66 -10.05 16.59
C GLN A 566 -34.73 -9.75 15.41
N PRO A 567 -34.99 -8.70 14.60
CA PRO A 567 -34.11 -8.32 13.49
C PRO A 567 -32.69 -7.97 13.96
N THR A 568 -31.67 -8.51 13.30
CA THR A 568 -30.26 -8.27 13.62
C THR A 568 -29.35 -8.54 12.42
N ILE A 569 -28.20 -7.87 12.35
CA ILE A 569 -27.18 -8.10 11.31
C ILE A 569 -26.45 -9.43 11.49
N TYR A 570 -26.50 -10.02 12.69
CA TYR A 570 -25.85 -11.29 13.04
C TYR A 570 -26.66 -12.53 12.61
N GLY A 571 -27.97 -12.39 12.43
CA GLY A 571 -28.88 -13.54 12.29
C GLY A 571 -28.71 -14.60 13.40
N VAL A 572 -28.86 -15.85 13.00
CA VAL A 572 -28.51 -17.08 13.73
C VAL A 572 -28.32 -18.20 12.69
N PRO A 573 -27.49 -19.24 12.91
CA PRO A 573 -27.36 -20.33 11.95
C PRO A 573 -28.70 -21.02 11.65
N TYR A 574 -28.91 -21.41 10.38
CA TYR A 574 -30.17 -22.00 9.94
C TYR A 574 -29.99 -23.08 8.86
N PHE A 575 -30.85 -24.09 8.90
CA PHE A 575 -30.89 -25.15 7.88
C PHE A 575 -31.45 -24.63 6.56
N ASP A 576 -30.95 -25.18 5.45
CA ASP A 576 -31.55 -24.99 4.13
C ASP A 576 -33.04 -25.42 4.09
N ALA A 577 -33.84 -24.71 3.30
CA ALA A 577 -35.28 -24.93 3.17
C ALA A 577 -35.66 -26.37 2.74
N LYS A 578 -34.73 -27.10 2.10
CA LYS A 578 -34.93 -28.49 1.65
C LYS A 578 -34.70 -29.52 2.77
N ALA A 579 -34.17 -29.13 3.94
CA ALA A 579 -33.78 -30.06 5.00
C ALA A 579 -34.99 -30.78 5.65
N ALA A 580 -35.00 -32.11 5.59
CA ALA A 580 -36.06 -32.94 6.16
C ALA A 580 -35.81 -33.17 7.65
N LEU A 581 -36.47 -32.39 8.52
CA LEU A 581 -36.35 -32.49 9.98
C LEU A 581 -37.74 -32.63 10.65
N VAL A 582 -38.56 -33.53 10.09
CA VAL A 582 -39.98 -33.72 10.46
C VAL A 582 -40.17 -34.84 11.48
N SER A 583 -39.26 -35.81 11.54
CA SER A 583 -39.30 -36.96 12.45
C SER A 583 -37.90 -37.53 12.69
N SER A 584 -37.76 -38.38 13.71
CA SER A 584 -36.52 -39.12 13.99
C SER A 584 -36.10 -40.10 12.89
N GLU A 585 -37.01 -40.46 11.97
CA GLU A 585 -36.76 -41.27 10.77
C GLU A 585 -36.31 -40.43 9.55
N SER A 586 -36.33 -39.10 9.61
CA SER A 586 -36.01 -38.24 8.47
C SER A 586 -34.52 -38.36 8.08
N VAL A 587 -34.25 -38.73 6.82
CA VAL A 587 -32.89 -38.92 6.29
C VAL A 587 -32.49 -37.72 5.41
N ASN A 588 -31.33 -37.13 5.71
CA ASN A 588 -30.69 -36.11 4.87
C ASN A 588 -29.33 -36.66 4.41
N ARG A 589 -29.18 -36.99 3.12
CA ARG A 589 -27.91 -37.48 2.55
C ARG A 589 -26.85 -36.38 2.52
N SER A 590 -27.28 -35.14 2.33
CA SER A 590 -26.50 -33.91 2.42
C SER A 590 -27.33 -32.87 3.17
N LEU A 591 -26.76 -32.28 4.23
CA LEU A 591 -27.42 -31.35 5.14
C LEU A 591 -26.64 -30.03 5.12
N VAL A 592 -27.33 -28.93 4.77
CA VAL A 592 -26.69 -27.62 4.59
C VAL A 592 -27.15 -26.67 5.68
N VAL A 593 -26.20 -25.95 6.28
CA VAL A 593 -26.46 -24.90 7.27
C VAL A 593 -25.75 -23.62 6.86
N TYR A 594 -26.51 -22.54 6.79
CA TYR A 594 -26.01 -21.20 6.52
C TYR A 594 -25.81 -20.44 7.82
N GLY A 595 -24.82 -19.55 7.85
CA GLY A 595 -24.62 -18.59 8.93
C GLY A 595 -23.93 -17.32 8.40
N SER A 596 -24.04 -16.22 9.15
CA SER A 596 -23.42 -14.97 8.74
C SER A 596 -21.93 -14.95 9.10
N ASN A 597 -21.11 -14.34 8.24
CA ASN A 597 -19.80 -13.81 8.61
C ASN A 597 -19.92 -12.28 8.71
N VAL A 598 -19.71 -11.74 9.91
CA VAL A 598 -19.90 -10.32 10.24
C VAL A 598 -18.63 -9.66 10.79
N GLY A 599 -17.45 -10.23 10.48
CA GLY A 599 -16.13 -9.70 10.80
C GLY A 599 -15.81 -9.50 12.30
N SER A 600 -16.68 -9.94 13.21
CA SER A 600 -16.62 -9.63 14.65
C SER A 600 -16.38 -10.85 15.54
N GLY A 601 -15.90 -11.96 14.96
CA GLY A 601 -15.59 -13.21 15.69
C GLY A 601 -16.81 -13.97 16.20
N GLN A 602 -18.02 -13.57 15.82
CA GLN A 602 -19.28 -14.25 16.16
C GLN A 602 -19.86 -14.96 14.92
N MET A 603 -20.85 -15.84 15.16
CA MET A 603 -21.51 -16.62 14.10
C MET A 603 -20.48 -17.44 13.31
N PHE A 604 -20.49 -17.41 11.97
CA PHE A 604 -19.60 -18.20 11.13
C PHE A 604 -18.29 -17.49 10.75
N SER A 605 -17.96 -16.36 11.38
CA SER A 605 -16.66 -15.68 11.13
C SER A 605 -15.45 -16.60 11.38
N ASP A 606 -15.49 -17.50 12.37
CA ASP A 606 -14.39 -18.46 12.57
C ASP A 606 -14.26 -19.51 11.45
N LEU A 607 -15.30 -19.76 10.64
CA LEU A 607 -15.16 -20.66 9.48
C LEU A 607 -14.19 -20.12 8.43
N THR A 608 -14.01 -18.79 8.36
CA THR A 608 -13.08 -18.16 7.41
C THR A 608 -11.63 -18.53 7.61
N LYS A 609 -11.25 -19.05 8.80
CA LYS A 609 -9.89 -19.53 9.07
C LYS A 609 -9.57 -20.78 8.23
N TYR A 610 -10.53 -21.69 8.05
CA TYR A 610 -10.36 -22.87 7.20
C TYR A 610 -9.97 -22.54 5.74
N TYR A 611 -10.18 -21.31 5.25
CA TYR A 611 -9.82 -20.94 3.88
C TYR A 611 -8.30 -21.00 3.59
N ASN A 612 -7.46 -20.56 4.53
CA ASN A 612 -6.00 -20.44 4.30
C ASN A 612 -5.16 -20.73 5.55
N ASP A 613 -5.71 -21.49 6.50
CA ASP A 613 -5.01 -21.96 7.70
C ASP A 613 -5.15 -23.49 7.82
N LEU A 614 -4.11 -24.18 7.36
CA LEU A 614 -3.99 -25.64 7.42
C LEU A 614 -3.80 -26.16 8.86
N GLU A 615 -3.23 -25.36 9.78
CA GLU A 615 -3.13 -25.79 11.18
C GLU A 615 -4.48 -25.64 11.89
N PHE A 616 -5.28 -24.61 11.59
CA PHE A 616 -6.66 -24.51 12.07
C PHE A 616 -7.51 -25.72 11.63
N LEU A 617 -7.32 -26.23 10.41
CA LEU A 617 -7.95 -27.49 9.97
C LEU A 617 -7.47 -28.71 10.77
N ARG A 618 -6.19 -28.75 11.17
CA ARG A 618 -5.60 -29.85 11.95
C ARG A 618 -5.98 -29.80 13.43
N GLU A 619 -6.19 -28.62 14.00
CA GLU A 619 -6.69 -28.41 15.37
C GLU A 619 -8.20 -28.64 15.47
N HIS A 620 -8.97 -28.29 14.43
CA HIS A 620 -10.44 -28.43 14.39
C HIS A 620 -10.95 -29.38 13.28
N PRO A 621 -10.52 -30.66 13.22
CA PRO A 621 -10.90 -31.58 12.14
C PRO A 621 -12.32 -32.17 12.27
N VAL A 622 -13.02 -31.88 13.37
CA VAL A 622 -14.33 -32.47 13.70
C VAL A 622 -15.33 -31.38 14.09
N ILE A 623 -16.52 -31.48 13.51
CA ILE A 623 -17.69 -30.62 13.76
C ILE A 623 -18.73 -31.44 14.54
N GLU A 624 -19.27 -30.89 15.61
CA GLU A 624 -20.45 -31.43 16.29
C GLU A 624 -21.70 -30.72 15.73
N MET A 625 -22.60 -31.48 15.11
CA MET A 625 -23.87 -30.97 14.59
C MET A 625 -24.97 -31.95 14.98
N ASN A 626 -25.67 -31.58 16.03
CA ASN A 626 -26.75 -32.35 16.61
C ASN A 626 -28.08 -31.82 16.07
N THR A 627 -28.94 -32.71 15.59
CA THR A 627 -30.33 -32.38 15.24
C THR A 627 -31.23 -32.62 16.46
N ILE A 628 -32.42 -32.04 16.48
CA ILE A 628 -33.41 -32.30 17.56
C ILE A 628 -33.74 -33.79 17.77
N TYR A 629 -33.41 -34.70 16.84
CA TYR A 629 -33.65 -36.14 16.98
C TYR A 629 -32.39 -36.99 17.18
N ARG A 630 -31.21 -36.49 16.79
CA ARG A 630 -29.97 -37.28 16.75
C ARG A 630 -28.74 -36.40 16.96
N ASN A 631 -27.90 -36.78 17.92
CA ASN A 631 -26.55 -36.22 18.10
C ASN A 631 -25.59 -36.85 17.09
N ALA A 632 -24.69 -36.06 16.50
CA ALA A 632 -23.75 -36.52 15.47
C ALA A 632 -22.49 -35.64 15.38
N LYS A 633 -21.34 -36.30 15.23
CA LYS A 633 -20.07 -35.65 14.87
C LYS A 633 -19.72 -35.93 13.42
N TRP A 634 -18.97 -35.02 12.82
CA TRP A 634 -18.72 -34.97 11.38
C TRP A 634 -17.25 -34.59 11.13
N LYS A 635 -16.51 -35.42 10.37
CA LYS A 635 -15.10 -35.19 10.03
C LYS A 635 -14.99 -34.31 8.80
N VAL A 636 -14.27 -33.20 8.87
CA VAL A 636 -14.03 -32.32 7.71
C VAL A 636 -13.27 -33.11 6.64
N PHE A 637 -13.77 -33.08 5.40
CA PHE A 637 -13.20 -33.83 4.26
C PHE A 637 -12.90 -32.94 3.05
N ALA A 638 -13.41 -31.70 3.04
CA ALA A 638 -13.14 -30.69 2.04
C ALA A 638 -13.49 -29.29 2.59
N VAL A 639 -12.78 -28.28 2.10
CA VAL A 639 -13.12 -26.86 2.28
C VAL A 639 -13.02 -26.22 0.92
N MET A 640 -14.06 -25.52 0.46
CA MET A 640 -14.10 -24.96 -0.91
C MET A 640 -14.68 -23.54 -0.90
N VAL A 641 -14.22 -22.70 -1.83
CA VAL A 641 -14.96 -21.50 -2.22
C VAL A 641 -15.95 -21.89 -3.31
N ALA A 642 -17.17 -21.35 -3.27
CA ALA A 642 -18.21 -21.56 -4.27
C ALA A 642 -18.83 -20.22 -4.67
N ALA A 643 -19.46 -20.16 -5.85
CA ALA A 643 -20.39 -19.08 -6.18
C ALA A 643 -21.69 -19.22 -5.36
N SER A 644 -22.64 -18.29 -5.50
CA SER A 644 -23.98 -18.51 -4.95
C SER A 644 -24.60 -19.73 -5.66
N PRO A 645 -25.40 -20.56 -4.98
CA PRO A 645 -26.20 -21.60 -5.63
C PRO A 645 -27.10 -21.06 -6.74
N GLU A 646 -27.47 -19.78 -6.66
CA GLU A 646 -28.26 -19.05 -7.66
C GLU A 646 -27.46 -18.68 -8.93
N ASP A 647 -26.12 -18.65 -8.87
CA ASP A 647 -25.24 -18.31 -10.00
C ASP A 647 -24.95 -19.50 -10.94
N GLY A 648 -25.31 -20.72 -10.53
CA GLY A 648 -25.38 -21.90 -11.41
C GLY A 648 -24.07 -22.67 -11.70
N ASP A 649 -22.99 -22.38 -10.98
CA ASP A 649 -21.66 -23.00 -11.19
C ASP A 649 -21.56 -24.43 -10.61
N PHE A 650 -21.87 -24.58 -9.33
CA PHE A 650 -21.94 -25.87 -8.64
C PHE A 650 -22.97 -25.81 -7.51
N ASP A 651 -24.09 -26.52 -7.65
CA ASP A 651 -25.12 -26.60 -6.61
C ASP A 651 -24.69 -27.54 -5.47
N TYR A 652 -23.92 -27.00 -4.53
CA TYR A 652 -23.61 -27.67 -3.27
C TYR A 652 -24.82 -27.78 -2.32
N THR A 653 -25.96 -27.15 -2.64
CA THR A 653 -27.20 -27.22 -1.85
C THR A 653 -28.06 -28.44 -2.19
N ARG A 654 -27.51 -29.35 -2.99
CA ARG A 654 -28.15 -30.61 -3.35
C ARG A 654 -28.23 -31.56 -2.15
N ASN A 655 -29.45 -31.96 -1.78
CA ASN A 655 -29.73 -32.88 -0.68
C ASN A 655 -30.37 -34.22 -1.09
N ALA A 656 -30.82 -34.34 -2.34
CA ALA A 656 -31.49 -35.53 -2.88
C ALA A 656 -30.75 -36.12 -4.09
N PHE A 657 -30.65 -37.45 -4.13
CA PHE A 657 -29.88 -38.24 -5.10
C PHE A 657 -30.74 -39.43 -5.55
N ALA A 658 -30.63 -39.81 -6.83
CA ALA A 658 -31.40 -40.93 -7.40
C ALA A 658 -30.86 -42.29 -6.97
N ASP A 659 -29.55 -42.40 -6.76
CA ASP A 659 -28.84 -43.57 -6.28
C ASP A 659 -27.52 -43.19 -5.57
N GLU A 660 -26.82 -44.18 -5.02
CA GLU A 660 -25.55 -43.97 -4.32
C GLU A 660 -24.37 -43.63 -5.26
N MET A 661 -24.45 -43.95 -6.56
CA MET A 661 -23.41 -43.56 -7.53
C MET A 661 -23.47 -42.05 -7.79
N GLU A 662 -24.67 -41.49 -7.88
CA GLU A 662 -24.88 -40.04 -7.98
C GLU A 662 -24.46 -39.31 -6.69
N PHE A 663 -24.73 -39.89 -5.52
CA PHE A 663 -24.25 -39.37 -4.23
C PHE A 663 -22.71 -39.35 -4.15
N LEU A 664 -22.04 -40.46 -4.48
CA LEU A 664 -20.58 -40.54 -4.49
C LEU A 664 -19.95 -39.62 -5.55
N SER A 665 -20.61 -39.45 -6.70
CA SER A 665 -20.18 -38.48 -7.73
C SER A 665 -20.25 -37.03 -7.22
N PHE A 666 -21.31 -36.67 -6.50
CA PHE A 666 -21.43 -35.36 -5.84
C PHE A 666 -20.37 -35.16 -4.74
N ALA A 667 -20.12 -36.16 -3.91
CA ALA A 667 -19.08 -36.13 -2.89
C ALA A 667 -17.66 -35.96 -3.49
N GLY A 668 -17.39 -36.66 -4.60
CA GLY A 668 -16.16 -36.47 -5.39
C GLY A 668 -16.06 -35.07 -6.02
N ALA A 669 -17.16 -34.52 -6.51
CA ALA A 669 -17.21 -33.16 -7.07
C ALA A 669 -16.98 -32.06 -6.01
N ILE A 670 -17.29 -32.32 -4.73
CA ILE A 670 -16.86 -31.49 -3.59
C ILE A 670 -15.36 -31.67 -3.32
N ARG A 671 -14.86 -32.91 -3.26
CA ARG A 671 -13.44 -33.21 -3.00
C ARG A 671 -12.50 -32.58 -4.04
N LEU A 672 -12.89 -32.52 -5.32
CA LEU A 672 -12.15 -31.82 -6.39
C LEU A 672 -12.10 -30.29 -6.23
N ARG A 673 -13.05 -29.71 -5.50
CA ARG A 673 -13.10 -28.27 -5.17
C ARG A 673 -12.43 -27.95 -3.82
N SER A 674 -11.95 -28.98 -3.11
CA SER A 674 -11.26 -28.83 -1.84
C SER A 674 -9.95 -28.06 -2.01
N LEU A 675 -9.74 -27.03 -1.22
CA LEU A 675 -8.48 -26.30 -1.01
C LEU A 675 -7.40 -27.16 -0.33
N TYR A 676 -7.73 -28.40 0.06
CA TYR A 676 -6.85 -29.34 0.73
C TYR A 676 -6.88 -30.73 0.12
N VAL A 677 -5.71 -31.34 -0.06
CA VAL A 677 -5.54 -32.74 -0.45
C VAL A 677 -5.48 -33.61 0.81
N TYR A 678 -6.36 -34.60 0.89
CA TYR A 678 -6.40 -35.57 1.99
C TYR A 678 -5.84 -36.92 1.51
N PRO A 679 -4.88 -37.54 2.23
CA PRO A 679 -4.37 -38.86 1.88
C PRO A 679 -5.44 -39.95 1.95
N ASP A 680 -5.22 -41.03 1.20
CA ASP A 680 -6.12 -42.18 1.15
C ASP A 680 -6.38 -42.77 2.55
N GLY A 681 -7.66 -43.02 2.85
CA GLY A 681 -8.10 -43.59 4.13
C GLY A 681 -8.14 -42.62 5.32
N VAL A 682 -7.66 -41.38 5.20
CA VAL A 682 -7.66 -40.41 6.32
C VAL A 682 -9.07 -39.89 6.63
N VAL A 683 -9.77 -39.38 5.60
CA VAL A 683 -11.23 -39.17 5.61
C VAL A 683 -11.77 -39.61 4.25
N ASP A 684 -12.28 -40.83 4.21
CA ASP A 684 -12.91 -41.48 3.06
C ASP A 684 -14.43 -41.20 3.00
N ILE A 685 -15.09 -41.59 1.91
CA ILE A 685 -16.56 -41.53 1.75
C ILE A 685 -17.01 -42.81 1.05
N GLN A 686 -18.07 -43.43 1.56
CA GLN A 686 -18.60 -44.74 1.17
C GLN A 686 -20.12 -44.65 0.92
N GLU A 687 -20.67 -45.68 0.27
CA GLU A 687 -22.13 -45.86 0.13
C GLU A 687 -22.80 -45.82 1.52
N GLY A 688 -23.88 -45.04 1.65
CA GLY A 688 -24.62 -44.88 2.90
C GLY A 688 -24.11 -43.79 3.86
N ASP A 689 -22.93 -43.20 3.65
CA ASP A 689 -22.46 -42.05 4.46
C ASP A 689 -23.33 -40.80 4.26
N ASN A 690 -23.47 -39.92 5.26
CA ASN A 690 -24.15 -38.62 5.12
C ASN A 690 -23.15 -37.45 5.18
N LEU A 691 -23.46 -36.35 4.51
CA LEU A 691 -22.64 -35.13 4.45
C LEU A 691 -23.29 -33.94 5.19
N LEU A 692 -22.46 -33.10 5.79
CA LEU A 692 -22.79 -31.80 6.36
C LEU A 692 -21.99 -30.73 5.62
N LEU A 693 -22.64 -29.62 5.25
CA LEU A 693 -22.00 -28.47 4.62
C LEU A 693 -22.35 -27.20 5.40
N LEU A 694 -21.34 -26.53 5.95
CA LEU A 694 -21.48 -25.21 6.58
C LEU A 694 -21.12 -24.14 5.56
N SER A 695 -22.02 -23.20 5.29
CA SER A 695 -21.84 -22.15 4.28
C SER A 695 -21.94 -20.75 4.89
N THR A 696 -21.04 -19.85 4.46
CA THR A 696 -21.01 -18.44 4.91
C THR A 696 -20.58 -17.48 3.78
N PRO A 697 -21.11 -16.24 3.72
CA PRO A 697 -20.67 -15.24 2.76
C PRO A 697 -19.17 -14.93 2.86
N PHE A 698 -18.53 -14.80 1.69
CA PHE A 698 -17.07 -14.67 1.55
C PHE A 698 -16.63 -13.68 0.46
N SER A 699 -17.55 -12.92 -0.14
CA SER A 699 -17.28 -11.97 -1.24
C SER A 699 -16.15 -10.97 -0.96
N ASP A 700 -16.06 -10.43 0.26
CA ASP A 700 -15.02 -9.45 0.64
C ASP A 700 -13.59 -10.02 0.54
N VAL A 701 -13.43 -11.34 0.62
CA VAL A 701 -12.13 -12.04 0.55
C VAL A 701 -11.92 -12.71 -0.81
N ALA A 702 -12.99 -13.29 -1.38
CA ALA A 702 -12.95 -13.93 -2.70
C ALA A 702 -12.87 -12.93 -3.87
N GLY A 703 -13.23 -11.66 -3.64
CA GLY A 703 -13.17 -10.59 -4.64
C GLY A 703 -14.27 -10.62 -5.70
N PHE A 704 -15.37 -11.34 -5.47
CA PHE A 704 -16.54 -11.36 -6.33
C PHE A 704 -17.86 -11.49 -5.55
N ASP A 705 -18.92 -10.85 -6.05
CA ASP A 705 -20.27 -10.88 -5.45
C ASP A 705 -20.85 -12.31 -5.45
N GLY A 706 -21.58 -12.67 -4.39
CA GLY A 706 -22.23 -13.98 -4.24
C GLY A 706 -21.35 -15.10 -3.69
N ALA A 707 -20.02 -14.93 -3.65
CA ALA A 707 -19.08 -15.93 -3.15
C ALA A 707 -19.39 -16.44 -1.73
N GLN A 708 -19.35 -17.77 -1.56
CA GLN A 708 -19.52 -18.46 -0.29
C GLN A 708 -18.28 -19.28 0.03
N LEU A 709 -17.89 -19.34 1.31
CA LEU A 709 -16.95 -20.36 1.81
C LEU A 709 -17.77 -21.52 2.37
N VAL A 710 -17.46 -22.75 1.93
CA VAL A 710 -18.19 -23.96 2.29
C VAL A 710 -17.24 -24.99 2.91
N VAL A 711 -17.48 -25.33 4.17
CA VAL A 711 -16.77 -26.40 4.90
C VAL A 711 -17.62 -27.66 4.87
N ALA A 712 -17.10 -28.74 4.27
CA ALA A 712 -17.82 -29.99 4.05
C ALA A 712 -17.26 -31.14 4.89
N ALA A 713 -18.14 -31.84 5.60
CA ALA A 713 -17.80 -32.87 6.57
C ALA A 713 -18.67 -34.14 6.41
N ARG A 714 -18.10 -35.33 6.69
CA ARG A 714 -18.78 -36.63 6.66
C ARG A 714 -19.18 -37.05 8.08
N GLN A 715 -20.38 -37.57 8.27
CA GLN A 715 -20.82 -38.15 9.54
C GLN A 715 -19.88 -39.28 10.01
N VAL A 716 -19.47 -39.27 11.28
CA VAL A 716 -18.69 -40.36 11.90
C VAL A 716 -19.54 -41.63 11.95
N ARG A 717 -19.00 -42.75 11.47
CA ARG A 717 -19.71 -44.03 11.41
C ARG A 717 -19.76 -44.68 12.80
N SER A 718 -20.75 -45.55 13.05
CA SER A 718 -20.88 -46.23 14.34
C SER A 718 -19.66 -47.11 14.62
N GLY A 719 -18.96 -46.85 15.73
CA GLY A 719 -17.70 -47.52 16.10
C GLY A 719 -16.43 -46.98 15.43
N GLU A 720 -16.53 -45.94 14.60
CA GLU A 720 -15.36 -45.21 14.08
C GLU A 720 -14.78 -44.27 15.15
N SER A 721 -13.45 -44.16 15.25
CA SER A 721 -12.85 -43.16 16.14
C SER A 721 -13.16 -41.74 15.67
N GLU A 722 -13.51 -40.85 16.60
CA GLU A 722 -13.75 -39.43 16.31
C GLU A 722 -12.47 -38.72 15.83
N SER A 723 -11.32 -39.10 16.38
CA SER A 723 -9.99 -38.54 16.05
C SER A 723 -9.63 -38.68 14.57
N VAL A 724 -8.97 -37.68 13.99
CA VAL A 724 -8.43 -37.71 12.63
C VAL A 724 -6.98 -37.25 12.62
N ASP A 725 -6.09 -37.96 11.93
CA ASP A 725 -4.69 -37.57 11.77
C ASP A 725 -4.50 -36.80 10.45
N LEU A 726 -4.60 -35.48 10.52
CA LEU A 726 -4.46 -34.60 9.35
C LEU A 726 -3.01 -34.13 9.09
N ARG A 727 -1.99 -34.75 9.71
CA ARG A 727 -0.57 -34.40 9.47
C ARG A 727 -0.13 -34.60 8.03
N GLY A 728 -0.77 -35.52 7.31
CA GLY A 728 -0.54 -35.76 5.89
C GLY A 728 -1.38 -34.87 4.93
N VAL A 729 -2.26 -34.01 5.45
CA VAL A 729 -3.03 -33.08 4.62
C VAL A 729 -2.14 -31.92 4.18
N THR A 730 -2.25 -31.53 2.91
CA THR A 730 -1.57 -30.38 2.31
C THR A 730 -2.58 -29.47 1.62
N TYR A 731 -2.18 -28.23 1.28
CA TYR A 731 -2.95 -27.41 0.34
C TYR A 731 -3.09 -28.10 -1.02
N ASN A 732 -4.21 -27.83 -1.71
CA ASN A 732 -4.49 -28.26 -3.06
C ASN A 732 -4.42 -27.06 -4.02
N ASN A 733 -3.32 -26.96 -4.76
CA ASN A 733 -3.14 -25.90 -5.75
C ASN A 733 -4.00 -26.16 -7.00
N ASP A 734 -4.37 -27.43 -7.26
CA ASP A 734 -5.21 -27.86 -8.38
C ASP A 734 -6.71 -27.86 -8.02
N ALA A 735 -7.10 -27.11 -6.99
CA ALA A 735 -8.51 -27.00 -6.56
C ALA A 735 -9.37 -26.36 -7.66
N LEU A 736 -10.48 -26.99 -8.00
CA LEU A 736 -11.44 -26.45 -8.94
C LEU A 736 -12.18 -25.26 -8.29
N MET A 737 -11.83 -24.05 -8.69
CA MET A 737 -12.36 -22.79 -8.15
C MET A 737 -13.63 -22.37 -8.89
N PRO A 738 -14.49 -21.53 -8.29
CA PRO A 738 -15.68 -21.00 -8.96
C PRO A 738 -15.30 -19.97 -10.03
N ASN A 739 -16.16 -19.76 -11.03
CA ASN A 739 -15.93 -18.90 -12.19
C ASN A 739 -15.68 -17.41 -11.87
N GLY A 740 -15.96 -16.96 -10.65
CA GLY A 740 -15.62 -15.61 -10.16
C GLY A 740 -14.21 -15.48 -9.55
N TRP A 741 -13.48 -16.59 -9.37
CA TRP A 741 -12.22 -16.61 -8.64
C TRP A 741 -11.05 -15.99 -9.42
N LYS A 742 -10.41 -14.95 -8.86
CA LYS A 742 -9.22 -14.34 -9.45
C LYS A 742 -8.03 -15.31 -9.44
N GLY A 743 -7.51 -15.58 -10.63
CA GLY A 743 -6.41 -16.52 -10.86
C GLY A 743 -6.81 -17.82 -11.54
N HIS A 744 -8.11 -18.08 -11.77
CA HIS A 744 -8.52 -19.33 -12.41
C HIS A 744 -8.31 -19.30 -13.94
N SER A 745 -7.36 -20.10 -14.42
CA SER A 745 -7.09 -20.33 -15.83
C SER A 745 -8.05 -21.39 -16.38
N SER A 746 -8.82 -21.07 -17.42
CA SER A 746 -9.81 -21.98 -18.04
C SER A 746 -9.20 -23.19 -18.77
N ALA A 747 -7.88 -23.39 -18.67
CA ALA A 747 -7.13 -24.47 -19.31
C ALA A 747 -7.20 -25.79 -18.55
N GLU A 748 -7.14 -25.74 -17.22
CA GLU A 748 -6.79 -26.89 -16.39
C GLU A 748 -8.00 -27.80 -16.16
N ALA A 749 -9.20 -27.23 -16.05
CA ALA A 749 -10.47 -27.97 -16.10
C ALA A 749 -10.62 -28.84 -17.36
N ALA A 750 -10.03 -28.43 -18.49
CA ALA A 750 -10.07 -29.19 -19.74
C ALA A 750 -9.09 -30.38 -19.78
N ARG A 751 -8.19 -30.53 -18.80
CA ARG A 751 -7.26 -31.67 -18.67
C ARG A 751 -7.73 -32.75 -17.70
N SER A 752 -8.66 -32.45 -16.78
CA SER A 752 -9.07 -33.35 -15.68
C SER A 752 -10.48 -33.93 -15.82
N THR A 753 -11.00 -34.07 -17.05
CA THR A 753 -12.34 -34.64 -17.33
C THR A 753 -12.27 -35.97 -18.07
N THR A 754 -11.73 -37.01 -17.42
CA THR A 754 -11.92 -38.41 -17.84
C THR A 754 -12.47 -39.26 -16.69
N LEU A 755 -13.79 -39.47 -16.70
CA LEU A 755 -14.47 -40.39 -15.78
C LEU A 755 -14.11 -41.85 -16.10
N PRO A 756 -13.67 -42.68 -15.13
CA PRO A 756 -13.39 -44.10 -15.37
C PRO A 756 -14.67 -44.93 -15.56
N THR A 757 -15.11 -45.11 -16.81
CA THR A 757 -16.35 -45.85 -17.13
C THR A 757 -16.17 -47.37 -17.24
N GLY A 758 -16.06 -48.03 -16.09
CA GLY A 758 -16.68 -49.34 -15.80
C GLY A 758 -16.20 -50.63 -16.52
N SER A 759 -16.01 -51.69 -15.73
CA SER A 759 -16.26 -53.08 -16.14
C SER A 759 -16.60 -53.95 -14.90
N PRO A 760 -17.40 -55.03 -15.03
CA PRO A 760 -18.22 -55.53 -13.92
C PRO A 760 -17.59 -56.63 -13.04
N ILE A 761 -18.19 -56.82 -11.87
CA ILE A 761 -17.87 -57.83 -10.86
C ILE A 761 -18.08 -59.26 -11.40
N THR A 762 -17.17 -60.19 -11.08
CA THR A 762 -17.48 -61.64 -11.01
C THR A 762 -16.63 -62.31 -9.93
N ARG A 763 -17.18 -63.29 -9.21
CA ARG A 763 -16.49 -64.03 -8.13
C ARG A 763 -15.59 -65.14 -8.70
N GLY A 764 -14.40 -65.32 -8.12
CA GLY A 764 -13.52 -66.49 -8.34
C GLY A 764 -12.70 -66.76 -7.08
N THR A 765 -12.79 -67.98 -6.54
CA THR A 765 -12.26 -68.34 -5.19
C THR A 765 -10.93 -69.10 -5.29
N THR A 766 -10.14 -69.10 -4.21
CA THR A 766 -8.97 -69.98 -3.94
C THR A 766 -7.72 -69.72 -4.82
N THR A 767 -6.48 -69.90 -4.33
CA THR A 767 -6.03 -70.73 -3.19
C THR A 767 -4.81 -70.13 -2.46
N GLN A 768 -4.81 -70.25 -1.12
CA GLN A 768 -3.70 -70.53 -0.18
C GLN A 768 -2.23 -70.22 -0.59
N GLU A 769 -1.52 -69.39 0.21
CA GLU A 769 -0.50 -69.78 1.22
C GLU A 769 0.95 -69.52 0.69
N GLU A 770 2.00 -69.32 1.50
CA GLU A 770 2.15 -69.43 2.96
C GLU A 770 3.15 -68.38 3.54
N THR A 771 3.31 -68.34 4.86
CA THR A 771 4.33 -67.61 5.64
C THR A 771 5.78 -67.90 5.17
N ALA A 772 6.68 -66.94 4.96
CA ALA A 772 7.39 -66.09 5.94
C ALA A 772 8.50 -66.78 6.79
N SER A 773 9.60 -66.04 7.04
CA SER A 773 10.63 -66.21 8.11
C SER A 773 12.07 -66.73 7.78
N THR A 774 13.01 -65.76 7.66
CA THR A 774 14.22 -65.62 8.54
C THR A 774 15.53 -66.41 8.29
N THR A 775 16.66 -65.82 8.75
CA THR A 775 18.04 -66.35 9.02
C THR A 775 18.96 -66.63 7.80
N MET A 776 20.02 -65.81 7.55
CA MET A 776 21.43 -65.89 8.04
C MET A 776 22.35 -66.82 7.18
N GLN A 777 23.69 -66.71 7.07
CA GLN A 777 24.77 -66.03 7.84
C GLN A 777 26.07 -65.86 6.96
N GLU A 778 27.02 -64.98 7.36
CA GLU A 778 28.54 -65.04 7.36
C GLU A 778 29.37 -65.80 6.24
N GLU A 779 30.66 -65.55 5.88
CA GLU A 779 31.76 -64.65 6.34
C GLU A 779 33.00 -64.54 5.36
N THR A 780 33.90 -63.54 5.57
CA THR A 780 35.40 -63.50 5.38
C THR A 780 36.20 -63.42 4.03
N SER A 781 37.18 -62.47 4.02
CA SER A 781 38.53 -62.47 3.36
C SER A 781 38.66 -62.30 1.81
N THR A 782 39.76 -61.81 1.18
CA THR A 782 41.10 -61.28 1.63
C THR A 782 41.71 -60.26 0.61
N THR A 783 42.70 -59.45 1.00
CA THR A 783 43.60 -58.58 0.15
C THR A 783 44.80 -59.39 -0.45
N PRO A 784 45.68 -58.91 -1.41
CA PRO A 784 46.49 -57.65 -1.31
C PRO A 784 47.04 -56.93 -2.60
N THR A 785 47.75 -55.80 -2.38
CA THR A 785 48.89 -55.19 -3.16
C THR A 785 48.67 -53.98 -4.09
N GLU A 786 49.70 -53.10 -4.14
CA GLU A 786 49.87 -51.76 -4.76
C GLU A 786 51.12 -51.77 -5.73
N PRO A 787 51.89 -50.70 -6.16
CA PRO A 787 51.88 -49.24 -5.88
C PRO A 787 52.16 -48.21 -7.06
N GLY A 788 52.01 -46.89 -6.79
CA GLY A 788 52.80 -45.75 -7.36
C GLY A 788 52.35 -45.08 -8.70
N THR A 789 52.71 -43.82 -9.07
CA THR A 789 53.46 -42.71 -8.42
C THR A 789 53.19 -41.33 -9.12
N GLU A 790 53.41 -40.17 -8.46
CA GLU A 790 53.43 -38.78 -9.02
C GLU A 790 54.86 -38.36 -9.55
N PRO A 791 55.29 -37.09 -9.87
CA PRO A 791 54.65 -35.74 -9.83
C PRO A 791 55.03 -34.61 -10.88
N SER A 792 54.31 -33.47 -10.83
CA SER A 792 54.78 -32.03 -10.90
C SER A 792 55.22 -31.25 -12.18
N THR A 793 54.83 -29.95 -12.20
CA THR A 793 55.54 -28.67 -12.60
C THR A 793 55.42 -27.93 -13.97
N ALA A 794 55.04 -26.63 -13.86
CA ALA A 794 55.51 -25.39 -14.57
C ALA A 794 55.04 -24.95 -16.01
N GLY A 795 55.00 -23.62 -16.24
CA GLY A 795 54.79 -22.88 -17.53
C GLY A 795 56.05 -22.09 -17.97
N PRO A 796 56.01 -20.88 -18.63
CA PRO A 796 54.90 -19.96 -19.00
C PRO A 796 55.03 -19.18 -20.37
N THR A 797 54.27 -18.07 -20.56
CA THR A 797 54.50 -16.84 -21.41
C THR A 797 54.44 -16.82 -22.97
N GLY A 798 53.88 -15.75 -23.57
CA GLY A 798 54.14 -15.29 -24.96
C GLY A 798 53.09 -14.36 -25.65
N GLU A 799 53.49 -13.21 -26.20
CA GLU A 799 52.73 -12.18 -27.01
C GLU A 799 53.48 -11.93 -28.37
N PRO A 800 53.24 -10.92 -29.28
CA PRO A 800 52.13 -9.95 -29.54
C PRO A 800 51.80 -9.61 -31.06
N THR A 801 50.86 -8.66 -31.29
CA THR A 801 50.79 -7.61 -32.39
C THR A 801 50.27 -7.79 -33.86
N ALA A 802 49.41 -6.82 -34.30
CA ALA A 802 49.45 -5.95 -35.52
C ALA A 802 48.68 -6.19 -36.88
N THR A 803 47.64 -5.34 -37.12
CA THR A 803 47.43 -4.41 -38.29
C THR A 803 46.85 -4.81 -39.70
N ALA A 804 45.53 -4.59 -39.87
CA ALA A 804 44.75 -3.85 -40.93
C ALA A 804 44.78 -4.09 -42.49
N THR A 805 43.61 -3.86 -43.16
CA THR A 805 43.35 -3.15 -44.48
C THR A 805 42.56 -3.87 -45.64
N THR A 806 41.20 -3.77 -45.62
CA THR A 806 40.23 -3.36 -46.70
C THR A 806 40.01 -4.07 -48.10
N THR A 807 38.73 -4.08 -48.59
CA THR A 807 38.20 -4.09 -50.04
C THR A 807 38.23 -5.40 -50.90
N THR A 808 37.30 -5.80 -51.84
CA THR A 808 35.85 -5.52 -52.19
C THR A 808 35.25 -6.44 -53.31
N THR A 809 33.91 -6.38 -53.54
CA THR A 809 33.10 -6.51 -54.83
C THR A 809 32.70 -7.85 -55.54
N THR A 810 31.41 -8.25 -55.34
CA THR A 810 30.29 -8.57 -56.32
C THR A 810 30.23 -9.68 -57.42
N THR A 811 29.08 -10.41 -57.42
CA THR A 811 28.26 -11.07 -58.52
C THR A 811 28.84 -12.27 -59.34
N LYS A 812 28.21 -13.46 -59.58
CA LYS A 812 26.80 -14.01 -59.74
C LYS A 812 26.29 -14.00 -61.21
N PRO A 813 25.53 -14.99 -61.79
CA PRO A 813 24.90 -16.26 -61.28
C PRO A 813 25.61 -17.55 -61.82
N GLU A 814 25.08 -18.78 -62.13
CA GLU A 814 23.75 -19.43 -62.41
C GLU A 814 23.68 -20.92 -61.92
N ASP A 815 22.61 -21.67 -62.25
CA ASP A 815 22.22 -23.03 -61.76
C ASP A 815 23.00 -24.22 -62.40
N THR A 816 23.01 -25.47 -61.89
CA THR A 816 21.95 -26.34 -61.30
C THR A 816 22.54 -27.51 -60.47
N THR A 817 21.82 -28.38 -59.74
CA THR A 817 20.79 -28.24 -58.68
C THR A 817 20.57 -29.62 -58.00
N SER A 818 20.70 -29.78 -56.68
CA SER A 818 20.00 -30.85 -55.91
C SER A 818 19.98 -30.58 -54.39
N THR A 819 18.78 -30.61 -53.79
CA THR A 819 18.38 -30.75 -52.36
C THR A 819 19.46 -31.00 -51.29
N GLY A 820 19.47 -30.38 -50.10
CA GLY A 820 18.61 -29.32 -49.50
C GLY A 820 19.10 -29.00 -48.04
N PRO A 821 18.90 -27.78 -47.49
CA PRO A 821 19.75 -27.19 -46.43
C PRO A 821 19.34 -27.60 -44.98
N SER A 822 20.20 -27.77 -43.96
CA SER A 822 21.33 -26.98 -43.38
C SER A 822 20.87 -25.78 -42.53
N ASP A 823 21.10 -25.69 -41.21
CA ASP A 823 22.35 -25.59 -40.40
C ASP A 823 23.02 -24.20 -40.38
N GLY A 824 23.23 -23.64 -39.16
CA GLY A 824 24.49 -22.98 -38.78
C GLY A 824 24.55 -21.47 -38.42
N THR A 825 24.91 -21.18 -37.15
CA THR A 825 26.18 -20.50 -36.67
C THR A 825 26.70 -19.17 -37.32
N THR A 826 27.31 -18.17 -36.66
CA THR A 826 27.77 -17.90 -35.25
C THR A 826 28.15 -16.40 -35.00
N SER A 827 28.22 -15.96 -33.72
CA SER A 827 29.18 -15.02 -33.02
C SER A 827 29.94 -13.86 -33.71
N ALA A 828 30.44 -12.79 -33.04
CA ALA A 828 30.20 -12.12 -31.73
C ALA A 828 31.16 -10.89 -31.54
N ALA A 829 30.86 -10.02 -30.55
CA ALA A 829 31.76 -9.11 -29.80
C ALA A 829 32.36 -7.82 -30.44
N GLY A 830 32.49 -6.75 -29.62
CA GLY A 830 33.22 -5.50 -29.89
C GLY A 830 32.80 -4.31 -29.00
N THR A 831 33.71 -3.64 -28.29
CA THR A 831 33.42 -2.69 -27.17
C THR A 831 33.97 -1.27 -27.39
N THR A 832 33.29 -0.19 -26.93
CA THR A 832 33.89 0.98 -26.21
C THR A 832 32.93 2.16 -25.88
N SER A 833 33.26 2.90 -24.79
CA SER A 833 33.06 4.36 -24.55
C SER A 833 31.71 4.97 -24.10
N ALA A 834 31.55 5.10 -22.77
CA ALA A 834 31.25 6.32 -21.99
C ALA A 834 30.03 7.26 -22.26
N THR A 835 29.29 7.49 -21.16
CA THR A 835 28.55 8.72 -20.76
C THR A 835 27.39 9.27 -21.61
N ALA A 836 26.18 8.86 -21.23
CA ALA A 836 25.02 9.75 -21.04
C ALA A 836 24.15 9.15 -19.90
N GLY A 837 23.21 9.93 -19.34
CA GLY A 837 22.28 9.44 -18.33
C GLY A 837 21.04 8.78 -18.94
N THR A 838 20.33 7.95 -18.18
CA THR A 838 19.04 7.34 -18.58
C THR A 838 18.16 7.13 -17.34
N GLU A 839 16.85 7.14 -17.54
CA GLU A 839 15.81 7.20 -16.50
C GLU A 839 15.55 5.85 -15.80
N PRO A 840 14.95 5.84 -14.59
CA PRO A 840 14.57 4.60 -13.91
C PRO A 840 13.44 3.87 -14.65
N THR A 841 13.70 2.63 -15.06
CA THR A 841 12.74 1.79 -15.79
C THR A 841 11.60 1.27 -14.90
N ALA A 842 10.43 1.10 -15.52
CA ALA A 842 9.26 0.45 -14.91
C ALA A 842 9.51 -1.06 -14.66
N PRO A 843 8.76 -1.71 -13.74
CA PRO A 843 8.96 -3.12 -13.43
C PRO A 843 8.58 -4.02 -14.62
N THR A 844 9.58 -4.62 -15.25
CA THR A 844 9.38 -5.59 -16.34
C THR A 844 9.10 -6.99 -15.78
N GLU A 845 7.84 -7.40 -15.75
CA GLU A 845 7.53 -8.83 -15.89
C GLU A 845 7.98 -9.26 -17.29
N THR A 846 9.01 -10.10 -17.38
CA THR A 846 9.48 -10.58 -18.68
C THR A 846 8.41 -11.47 -19.30
N PRO A 847 7.87 -11.15 -20.49
CA PRO A 847 6.85 -11.98 -21.10
C PRO A 847 7.41 -13.38 -21.42
N PRO A 848 6.59 -14.45 -21.31
CA PRO A 848 6.95 -15.80 -21.75
C PRO A 848 7.61 -15.85 -23.15
N PRO A 849 8.42 -16.88 -23.46
CA PRO A 849 9.22 -16.91 -24.68
C PRO A 849 8.38 -16.95 -25.98
N PRO A 850 8.93 -16.53 -27.13
CA PRO A 850 8.13 -16.01 -28.25
C PRO A 850 7.45 -17.07 -29.15
N SER A 851 7.25 -18.29 -28.66
CA SER A 851 6.75 -19.45 -29.44
C SER A 851 5.31 -19.88 -29.14
N GLU A 852 4.65 -19.34 -28.12
CA GLU A 852 3.29 -19.76 -27.70
C GLU A 852 2.16 -18.76 -28.02
N TYR A 853 2.48 -17.63 -28.66
CA TYR A 853 1.61 -16.44 -28.73
C TYR A 853 0.66 -16.35 -29.94
N GLU A 854 0.48 -17.38 -30.76
CA GLU A 854 -0.41 -17.30 -31.93
C GLU A 854 -1.79 -17.94 -31.62
N PRO A 855 -2.77 -17.20 -31.05
CA PRO A 855 -4.06 -17.76 -30.67
C PRO A 855 -4.80 -18.30 -31.91
N PRO A 856 -5.43 -19.49 -31.82
CA PRO A 856 -6.19 -20.05 -32.92
C PRO A 856 -7.42 -19.18 -33.21
N LEU A 857 -7.70 -18.97 -34.50
CA LEU A 857 -8.95 -18.37 -34.95
C LEU A 857 -10.06 -19.43 -34.91
N ASN A 858 -10.96 -19.30 -33.95
CA ASN A 858 -12.05 -20.26 -33.70
C ASN A 858 -13.24 -19.97 -34.63
N ALA A 859 -13.97 -21.01 -35.03
CA ALA A 859 -15.20 -20.85 -35.80
C ALA A 859 -16.29 -20.14 -34.97
N GLY A 860 -17.01 -19.20 -35.57
CA GLY A 860 -18.15 -18.55 -34.93
C GLY A 860 -19.34 -19.49 -34.73
N SER A 861 -20.03 -19.36 -33.61
CA SER A 861 -21.22 -20.14 -33.24
C SER A 861 -22.53 -19.36 -33.39
N GLN A 862 -22.46 -18.09 -33.79
CA GLN A 862 -23.62 -17.20 -33.92
C GLN A 862 -23.45 -16.27 -35.12
N ASP A 863 -24.56 -16.00 -35.79
CA ASP A 863 -24.64 -15.10 -36.93
C ASP A 863 -24.26 -13.64 -36.58
N GLU A 864 -23.56 -12.99 -37.51
CA GLU A 864 -22.98 -11.66 -37.33
C GLU A 864 -24.05 -10.56 -37.21
N THR A 865 -25.22 -10.71 -37.85
CA THR A 865 -26.32 -9.75 -37.74
C THR A 865 -26.77 -9.54 -36.29
N LYS A 866 -26.61 -10.54 -35.42
CA LYS A 866 -26.88 -10.42 -33.98
C LYS A 866 -25.91 -9.45 -33.31
N TYR A 867 -24.62 -9.51 -33.65
CA TYR A 867 -23.60 -8.60 -33.12
C TYR A 867 -23.79 -7.18 -33.67
N LEU A 868 -24.20 -7.03 -34.94
CA LEU A 868 -24.56 -5.73 -35.53
C LEU A 868 -25.70 -5.01 -34.79
N THR A 869 -26.57 -5.71 -34.04
CA THR A 869 -27.57 -5.04 -33.17
C THR A 869 -26.94 -4.24 -32.01
N TYR A 870 -25.70 -4.57 -31.62
CA TYR A 870 -24.89 -3.89 -30.61
C TYR A 870 -23.79 -3.01 -31.22
N CYS A 871 -23.45 -3.16 -32.51
CA CYS A 871 -22.39 -2.36 -33.13
C CYS A 871 -22.84 -0.91 -33.40
N LYS A 872 -22.82 -0.04 -32.37
CA LYS A 872 -23.26 1.37 -32.47
C LYS A 872 -22.16 2.33 -32.08
N VAL A 873 -22.00 3.42 -32.83
CA VAL A 873 -21.02 4.48 -32.59
C VAL A 873 -21.70 5.83 -32.78
N LYS A 874 -21.35 6.83 -31.97
CA LYS A 874 -21.68 8.25 -32.23
C LYS A 874 -20.50 8.89 -32.95
N GLU A 875 -20.69 9.36 -34.18
CA GLU A 875 -19.71 10.23 -34.84
C GLU A 875 -19.91 11.67 -34.36
N SER A 876 -18.86 12.28 -33.82
CA SER A 876 -18.85 13.71 -33.47
C SER A 876 -18.61 14.55 -34.73
N LEU A 877 -19.56 15.44 -35.02
CA LEU A 877 -19.45 16.44 -36.08
C LEU A 877 -18.92 17.76 -35.48
N SER A 878 -18.95 18.87 -36.24
CA SER A 878 -18.48 20.17 -35.73
C SER A 878 -19.45 20.79 -34.71
N GLY A 879 -18.97 21.01 -33.48
CA GLY A 879 -19.76 21.45 -32.32
C GLY A 879 -20.33 20.26 -31.54
N ASP A 880 -21.28 20.50 -30.63
CA ASP A 880 -21.94 19.45 -29.80
C ASP A 880 -22.86 18.47 -30.59
N MET A 881 -22.75 18.44 -31.92
CA MET A 881 -23.64 17.66 -32.78
C MET A 881 -23.08 16.26 -33.06
N THR A 882 -23.78 15.22 -32.61
CA THR A 882 -23.40 13.81 -32.85
C THR A 882 -24.39 13.06 -33.74
N MET A 883 -23.89 12.25 -34.67
CA MET A 883 -24.68 11.34 -35.51
C MET A 883 -24.47 9.89 -35.09
N THR A 884 -25.53 9.08 -34.95
CA THR A 884 -25.36 7.64 -34.63
C THR A 884 -25.19 6.82 -35.91
N ILE A 885 -24.14 6.00 -35.95
CA ILE A 885 -23.86 4.99 -36.98
C ILE A 885 -24.11 3.61 -36.40
N GLN A 886 -24.81 2.76 -37.14
CA GLN A 886 -24.98 1.34 -36.83
C GLN A 886 -24.98 0.53 -38.15
N PRO A 887 -23.86 -0.13 -38.53
CA PRO A 887 -23.82 -0.95 -39.74
C PRO A 887 -24.83 -2.11 -39.69
N GLN A 888 -25.49 -2.36 -40.81
CA GLN A 888 -26.43 -3.46 -41.05
C GLN A 888 -25.85 -4.54 -41.96
N THR A 889 -24.80 -4.23 -42.74
CA THR A 889 -24.10 -5.19 -43.63
C THR A 889 -22.62 -5.33 -43.32
N ARG A 890 -21.99 -6.36 -43.91
CA ARG A 890 -20.54 -6.59 -43.84
C ARG A 890 -19.73 -5.42 -44.41
N GLU A 891 -20.20 -4.82 -45.49
CA GLU A 891 -19.56 -3.70 -46.19
C GLU A 891 -19.65 -2.41 -45.36
N GLU A 892 -20.79 -2.17 -44.72
CA GLU A 892 -20.96 -1.05 -43.79
C GLU A 892 -20.07 -1.20 -42.55
N LEU A 893 -19.94 -2.43 -42.02
CA LEU A 893 -19.01 -2.71 -40.92
C LEU A 893 -17.54 -2.54 -41.37
N GLN A 894 -17.18 -3.04 -42.55
CA GLN A 894 -15.84 -2.89 -43.13
C GLN A 894 -15.48 -1.40 -43.31
N LEU A 895 -16.44 -0.59 -43.79
CA LEU A 895 -16.27 0.85 -43.95
C LEU A 895 -16.11 1.57 -42.59
N LEU A 896 -16.91 1.24 -41.59
CA LEU A 896 -16.78 1.80 -40.24
C LEU A 896 -15.41 1.46 -39.62
N LEU A 897 -15.01 0.19 -39.65
CA LEU A 897 -13.73 -0.25 -39.09
C LEU A 897 -12.54 0.34 -39.87
N ALA A 898 -12.61 0.44 -41.20
CA ALA A 898 -11.57 1.09 -42.01
C ALA A 898 -11.43 2.60 -41.70
N ARG A 899 -12.54 3.31 -41.44
CA ARG A 899 -12.51 4.70 -40.95
C ARG A 899 -11.87 4.79 -39.56
N ILE A 900 -12.14 3.85 -38.65
CA ILE A 900 -11.50 3.81 -37.33
C ILE A 900 -9.99 3.55 -37.46
N VAL A 901 -9.57 2.54 -38.22
CA VAL A 901 -8.15 2.23 -38.46
C VAL A 901 -7.42 3.43 -39.07
N LYS A 902 -7.98 4.08 -40.11
CA LYS A 902 -7.42 5.32 -40.67
C LYS A 902 -7.40 6.48 -39.66
N THR A 903 -8.33 6.53 -38.72
CA THR A 903 -8.36 7.55 -37.68
C THR A 903 -7.22 7.36 -36.70
N GLU A 904 -7.10 6.18 -36.12
CA GLU A 904 -6.27 5.91 -34.92
C GLU A 904 -4.85 5.41 -35.24
N LEU A 905 -4.63 4.67 -36.34
CA LEU A 905 -3.30 4.32 -36.87
C LEU A 905 -2.81 5.31 -37.94
N GLY A 906 -3.70 6.16 -38.47
CA GLY A 906 -3.36 7.16 -39.48
C GLY A 906 -2.88 6.57 -40.81
N THR A 907 -2.11 7.38 -41.53
CA THR A 907 -1.32 7.00 -42.71
C THR A 907 0.15 7.39 -42.50
N ALA A 908 0.59 7.48 -41.24
CA ALA A 908 1.89 8.02 -40.86
C ALA A 908 3.00 6.97 -41.09
N SER A 909 4.08 7.36 -41.76
CA SER A 909 5.06 6.43 -42.34
C SER A 909 6.27 6.13 -41.45
N ALA A 910 6.18 6.36 -40.15
CA ALA A 910 7.35 6.50 -39.29
C ALA A 910 8.09 5.17 -38.99
N PHE A 911 7.40 4.03 -39.00
CA PHE A 911 8.01 2.69 -38.99
C PHE A 911 7.86 1.95 -40.34
N GLY A 912 7.60 2.68 -41.45
CA GLY A 912 7.56 2.11 -42.80
C GLY A 912 6.42 2.62 -43.68
N THR A 913 6.37 2.13 -44.92
CA THR A 913 5.35 2.52 -45.90
C THR A 913 4.00 1.83 -45.60
N PRO A 914 2.88 2.58 -45.50
CA PRO A 914 1.55 1.99 -45.41
C PRO A 914 1.25 1.01 -46.55
N GLY A 915 0.55 -0.09 -46.24
CA GLY A 915 0.25 -1.15 -47.21
C GLY A 915 1.37 -2.16 -47.44
N THR A 916 2.42 -2.15 -46.61
CA THR A 916 3.37 -3.27 -46.47
C THR A 916 2.80 -4.38 -45.57
N PRO A 917 3.25 -5.64 -45.69
CA PRO A 917 2.64 -6.77 -44.97
C PRO A 917 2.57 -6.61 -43.45
N GLY A 918 3.64 -6.11 -42.82
CA GLY A 918 3.66 -5.80 -41.38
C GLY A 918 2.64 -4.73 -41.01
N TYR A 919 2.67 -3.58 -41.71
CA TYR A 919 1.72 -2.50 -41.46
C TYR A 919 0.24 -2.96 -41.64
N MET A 920 -0.02 -3.89 -42.58
CA MET A 920 -1.33 -4.52 -42.74
C MET A 920 -1.71 -5.47 -41.59
N ALA A 921 -0.76 -6.15 -40.93
CA ALA A 921 -1.03 -6.97 -39.75
C ALA A 921 -1.41 -6.12 -38.53
N ALA A 922 -0.74 -4.98 -38.32
CA ALA A 922 -1.13 -4.01 -37.29
C ALA A 922 -2.54 -3.43 -37.54
N GLN A 923 -2.84 -3.04 -38.79
CA GLN A 923 -4.18 -2.59 -39.20
C GLN A 923 -5.28 -3.64 -38.95
N LYS A 924 -4.97 -4.92 -39.15
CA LYS A 924 -5.89 -6.04 -38.85
C LYS A 924 -6.13 -6.20 -37.36
N ALA A 925 -5.09 -6.13 -36.53
CA ALA A 925 -5.22 -6.19 -35.08
C ALA A 925 -6.07 -5.02 -34.54
N GLN A 926 -5.81 -3.80 -35.04
CA GLN A 926 -6.58 -2.60 -34.74
C GLN A 926 -8.08 -2.78 -35.03
N ALA A 927 -8.43 -3.35 -36.19
CA ALA A 927 -9.83 -3.55 -36.59
C ALA A 927 -10.59 -4.54 -35.72
N VAL A 928 -9.96 -5.66 -35.33
CA VAL A 928 -10.55 -6.69 -34.47
C VAL A 928 -10.79 -6.15 -33.06
N ALA A 929 -9.80 -5.45 -32.50
CA ALA A 929 -9.92 -4.82 -31.19
C ALA A 929 -10.99 -3.72 -31.20
N ALA A 930 -11.04 -2.88 -32.25
CA ALA A 930 -12.05 -1.85 -32.41
C ALA A 930 -13.47 -2.42 -32.49
N TYR A 931 -13.68 -3.48 -33.28
CA TYR A 931 -14.98 -4.11 -33.38
C TYR A 931 -15.42 -4.70 -32.03
N THR A 932 -14.52 -5.43 -31.37
CA THR A 932 -14.80 -6.07 -30.08
C THR A 932 -15.14 -5.05 -28.99
N TYR A 933 -14.43 -3.91 -28.95
CA TYR A 933 -14.72 -2.80 -28.03
C TYR A 933 -16.10 -2.21 -28.22
N ILE A 934 -16.49 -1.91 -29.46
CA ILE A 934 -17.80 -1.32 -29.77
C ILE A 934 -18.93 -2.27 -29.36
N LEU A 935 -18.74 -3.58 -29.56
CA LEU A 935 -19.69 -4.59 -29.08
C LEU A 935 -19.75 -4.62 -27.55
N TYR A 936 -18.59 -4.63 -26.86
CA TYR A 936 -18.52 -4.64 -25.39
C TYR A 936 -19.23 -3.44 -24.77
N SER A 937 -18.90 -2.21 -25.18
CA SER A 937 -19.52 -1.00 -24.64
C SER A 937 -21.04 -1.01 -24.78
N ASN A 938 -21.57 -1.32 -25.97
CA ASN A 938 -23.02 -1.29 -26.19
C ASN A 938 -23.76 -2.50 -25.58
N GLN A 939 -23.14 -3.67 -25.50
CA GLN A 939 -23.79 -4.90 -25.01
C GLN A 939 -23.64 -5.09 -23.49
N VAL A 940 -22.48 -4.74 -22.93
CA VAL A 940 -22.11 -4.99 -21.53
C VAL A 940 -22.27 -3.72 -20.69
N GLU A 941 -21.57 -2.64 -21.03
CA GLU A 941 -21.66 -1.36 -20.29
C GLU A 941 -22.98 -0.62 -20.55
N ARG A 942 -23.66 -0.94 -21.67
CA ARG A 942 -24.80 -0.20 -22.22
C ARG A 942 -24.45 1.25 -22.60
N SER A 943 -23.18 1.50 -22.86
CA SER A 943 -22.62 2.77 -23.34
C SER A 943 -22.50 2.76 -24.88
N THR A 944 -22.61 3.92 -25.53
CA THR A 944 -22.37 4.02 -26.98
C THR A 944 -21.18 4.97 -27.19
N PRO A 945 -20.02 4.47 -27.67
CA PRO A 945 -18.80 5.27 -27.77
C PRO A 945 -18.93 6.39 -28.80
N THR A 946 -18.30 7.53 -28.50
CA THR A 946 -18.26 8.70 -29.39
C THR A 946 -16.88 8.84 -30.01
N LEU A 947 -16.81 8.87 -31.35
CA LEU A 947 -15.56 8.93 -32.12
C LEU A 947 -15.56 10.10 -33.11
N SER A 948 -14.37 10.62 -33.43
CA SER A 948 -14.16 11.67 -34.45
C SER A 948 -13.51 11.02 -35.67
N LEU A 949 -14.30 10.60 -36.66
CA LEU A 949 -13.86 9.65 -37.69
C LEU A 949 -13.38 10.35 -38.99
N LYS A 950 -12.14 10.09 -39.41
CA LYS A 950 -11.62 10.55 -40.71
C LYS A 950 -12.47 9.97 -41.87
N SER A 951 -12.55 10.69 -42.98
CA SER A 951 -13.16 10.19 -44.22
C SER A 951 -12.24 9.18 -44.92
N LEU A 952 -12.85 8.23 -45.64
CA LEU A 952 -12.14 7.20 -46.40
C LEU A 952 -12.40 7.42 -47.91
N ASP A 953 -11.32 7.52 -48.69
CA ASP A 953 -11.31 7.74 -50.13
C ASP A 953 -10.69 6.52 -50.83
N LEU A 954 -11.53 5.63 -51.35
CA LEU A 954 -11.08 4.40 -52.02
C LEU A 954 -10.39 4.63 -53.39
N SER A 955 -10.26 5.88 -53.85
CA SER A 955 -9.40 6.23 -54.98
C SER A 955 -7.94 6.44 -54.56
N ASN A 956 -7.67 6.68 -53.27
CA ASN A 956 -6.33 6.73 -52.70
C ASN A 956 -5.83 5.30 -52.38
N THR A 957 -4.65 4.96 -52.87
CA THR A 957 -4.05 3.62 -52.71
C THR A 957 -3.92 3.19 -51.26
N THR A 958 -3.55 4.09 -50.34
CA THR A 958 -3.35 3.79 -48.92
C THR A 958 -4.67 3.56 -48.19
N ASP A 959 -5.66 4.41 -48.42
CA ASP A 959 -7.02 4.23 -47.90
C ASP A 959 -7.64 2.93 -48.38
N ARG A 960 -7.40 2.59 -49.66
CA ARG A 960 -7.81 1.32 -50.25
C ARG A 960 -7.10 0.12 -49.62
N GLN A 961 -5.79 0.20 -49.36
CA GLN A 961 -5.04 -0.85 -48.66
C GLN A 961 -5.53 -1.04 -47.21
N ILE A 962 -5.89 0.04 -46.51
CA ILE A 962 -6.55 -0.03 -45.20
C ILE A 962 -7.89 -0.78 -45.33
N TYR A 963 -8.73 -0.39 -46.30
CA TYR A 963 -10.04 -1.02 -46.52
C TYR A 963 -9.92 -2.52 -46.86
N GLU A 964 -8.97 -2.89 -47.71
CA GLU A 964 -8.70 -4.27 -48.10
C GLU A 964 -8.13 -5.09 -46.92
N ALA A 965 -7.18 -4.54 -46.14
CA ALA A 965 -6.65 -5.19 -44.94
C ALA A 965 -7.73 -5.44 -43.86
N VAL A 966 -8.63 -4.48 -43.64
CA VAL A 966 -9.79 -4.65 -42.73
C VAL A 966 -10.78 -5.69 -43.28
N GLY A 967 -10.90 -5.82 -44.60
CA GLY A 967 -11.77 -6.81 -45.25
C GLY A 967 -11.42 -8.28 -44.95
N ASP A 968 -10.15 -8.57 -44.67
CA ASP A 968 -9.69 -9.92 -44.30
C ASP A 968 -10.11 -10.34 -42.88
N VAL A 969 -10.45 -9.37 -42.01
CA VAL A 969 -10.77 -9.60 -40.59
C VAL A 969 -12.11 -8.98 -40.15
N VAL A 970 -12.91 -8.45 -41.09
CA VAL A 970 -14.20 -7.82 -40.77
C VAL A 970 -15.15 -8.81 -40.09
N GLY A 971 -15.60 -8.49 -38.88
CA GLY A 971 -16.44 -9.35 -38.05
C GLY A 971 -15.65 -10.32 -37.15
N VAL A 972 -14.33 -10.45 -37.32
CA VAL A 972 -13.47 -11.17 -36.35
C VAL A 972 -13.43 -10.37 -35.05
N LYS A 973 -13.56 -11.06 -33.91
CA LYS A 973 -13.70 -10.45 -32.58
C LYS A 973 -13.11 -11.34 -31.49
N ILE A 974 -12.91 -10.79 -30.30
CA ILE A 974 -12.43 -11.55 -29.13
C ILE A 974 -13.61 -11.77 -28.18
N LEU A 975 -13.89 -13.03 -27.84
CA LEU A 975 -15.00 -13.41 -26.95
C LEU A 975 -14.47 -14.17 -25.73
N SER A 976 -15.09 -13.94 -24.56
CA SER A 976 -14.98 -14.82 -23.38
C SER A 976 -16.39 -15.22 -22.94
N GLY A 977 -16.62 -16.51 -22.71
CA GLY A 977 -17.96 -17.06 -22.42
C GLY A 977 -19.02 -16.74 -23.52
N GLY A 978 -18.59 -16.49 -24.76
CA GLY A 978 -19.46 -16.05 -25.86
C GLY A 978 -19.92 -14.59 -25.80
N ARG A 979 -19.41 -13.78 -24.86
CA ARG A 979 -19.61 -12.32 -24.79
C ARG A 979 -18.35 -11.58 -25.28
N PRO A 980 -18.48 -10.39 -25.90
CA PRO A 980 -17.32 -9.53 -26.16
C PRO A 980 -16.56 -9.25 -24.86
N VAL A 981 -15.23 -9.21 -24.95
CA VAL A 981 -14.37 -8.70 -23.87
C VAL A 981 -14.11 -7.21 -24.07
N PHE A 982 -13.76 -6.50 -23.00
CA PHE A 982 -13.23 -5.14 -23.13
C PHE A 982 -11.90 -5.20 -23.89
N THR A 983 -11.75 -4.46 -24.99
CA THR A 983 -10.51 -4.43 -25.79
C THR A 983 -10.18 -3.00 -26.22
N PRO A 984 -9.69 -2.13 -25.30
CA PRO A 984 -9.27 -0.77 -25.64
C PRO A 984 -8.24 -0.81 -26.77
N TYR A 985 -8.69 -0.46 -27.98
CA TYR A 985 -7.94 -0.61 -29.23
C TYR A 985 -7.04 0.59 -29.53
N PHE A 986 -6.80 1.40 -28.51
CA PHE A 986 -6.11 2.68 -28.59
C PHE A 986 -5.41 2.87 -27.24
N SER A 987 -4.10 2.61 -27.23
CA SER A 987 -3.22 2.88 -26.11
C SER A 987 -2.25 3.98 -26.51
N SER A 988 -2.08 4.96 -25.63
CA SER A 988 -1.10 6.01 -25.80
C SER A 988 -0.60 6.44 -24.44
N SER A 989 0.16 5.53 -23.85
CA SER A 989 1.09 5.82 -22.77
C SER A 989 1.84 7.14 -23.07
N PRO A 990 1.83 8.16 -22.19
CA PRO A 990 2.57 9.40 -22.34
C PRO A 990 4.06 9.19 -21.94
N GLY A 991 4.63 8.06 -22.36
CA GLY A 991 5.93 7.52 -21.96
C GLY A 991 5.92 6.66 -20.70
N VAL A 992 4.81 6.55 -19.96
CA VAL A 992 4.69 5.62 -18.81
C VAL A 992 3.30 4.99 -18.69
N THR A 993 3.28 3.65 -18.58
CA THR A 993 2.06 2.83 -18.51
C THR A 993 1.58 2.71 -17.06
N ALA A 994 0.37 3.22 -16.78
CA ALA A 994 -0.24 3.14 -15.45
C ALA A 994 -0.90 1.77 -15.14
N ASP A 995 -1.17 1.54 -13.86
CA ASP A 995 -1.94 0.39 -13.37
C ASP A 995 -3.39 0.37 -13.92
N ASN A 996 -3.88 -0.83 -14.24
CA ASN A 996 -5.21 -1.00 -14.84
C ASN A 996 -6.35 -0.78 -13.84
N GLN A 997 -6.16 -1.08 -12.55
CA GLN A 997 -7.16 -0.85 -11.51
C GLN A 997 -7.32 0.65 -11.19
N TYR A 998 -6.23 1.44 -11.17
CA TYR A 998 -6.29 2.89 -11.01
C TYR A 998 -7.10 3.57 -12.13
N ILE A 999 -6.84 3.20 -13.39
CA ILE A 999 -7.46 3.84 -14.56
C ILE A 999 -8.93 3.42 -14.74
N PHE A 1000 -9.24 2.13 -14.60
CA PHE A 1000 -10.59 1.61 -14.87
C PHE A 1000 -11.45 1.39 -13.62
N GLY A 1001 -10.89 1.56 -12.41
CA GLY A 1001 -11.56 1.26 -11.14
C GLY A 1001 -11.71 -0.23 -10.84
N GLN A 1002 -11.28 -1.11 -11.76
CA GLN A 1002 -11.37 -2.55 -11.68
C GLN A 1002 -10.13 -3.19 -12.33
N GLN A 1003 -9.69 -4.32 -11.80
CA GLN A 1003 -8.58 -5.08 -12.37
C GLN A 1003 -9.04 -5.79 -13.65
N LEU A 1004 -8.40 -5.52 -14.79
CA LEU A 1004 -8.75 -6.12 -16.08
C LEU A 1004 -8.11 -7.52 -16.25
N PRO A 1005 -8.72 -8.43 -17.04
CA PRO A 1005 -8.24 -9.80 -17.25
C PRO A 1005 -7.02 -9.93 -18.19
N TYR A 1006 -6.43 -8.79 -18.57
CA TYR A 1006 -5.14 -8.66 -19.25
C TYR A 1006 -4.40 -7.48 -18.61
N GLY A 1007 -3.07 -7.60 -18.52
CA GLY A 1007 -2.23 -6.63 -17.82
C GLY A 1007 -2.06 -5.30 -18.57
N SER A 1008 -1.40 -4.35 -17.90
CA SER A 1008 -0.84 -3.16 -18.55
C SER A 1008 0.38 -3.56 -19.40
N VAL A 1009 0.13 -3.99 -20.64
CA VAL A 1009 1.17 -4.51 -21.54
C VAL A 1009 2.12 -3.38 -21.98
N LEU A 1010 3.35 -3.41 -21.48
CA LEU A 1010 4.46 -2.60 -21.96
C LEU A 1010 4.90 -3.05 -23.36
N SER A 1011 5.03 -2.11 -24.30
CA SER A 1011 5.70 -2.37 -25.58
C SER A 1011 7.12 -1.80 -25.57
N GLU A 1012 8.08 -2.57 -26.07
CA GLU A 1012 9.48 -2.14 -26.25
C GLU A 1012 9.62 -1.01 -27.30
N TYR A 1013 8.54 -0.66 -28.01
CA TYR A 1013 8.49 0.44 -28.97
C TYR A 1013 7.74 1.69 -28.45
N ASP A 1014 7.21 1.68 -27.21
CA ASP A 1014 6.50 2.82 -26.60
C ASP A 1014 7.49 3.77 -25.88
N ASP A 1015 8.45 4.34 -26.63
CA ASP A 1015 9.54 5.18 -26.09
C ASP A 1015 9.18 6.68 -26.00
N ALA A 1016 9.68 7.36 -24.96
CA ALA A 1016 9.45 8.75 -24.63
C ALA A 1016 9.89 9.74 -25.73
N GLU A 1017 10.91 9.42 -26.54
CA GLU A 1017 11.35 10.27 -27.66
C GLU A 1017 10.22 10.56 -28.68
N HIS A 1018 9.24 9.66 -28.81
CA HIS A 1018 8.14 9.78 -29.77
C HIS A 1018 6.89 10.49 -29.20
N VAL A 1019 6.83 10.71 -27.87
CA VAL A 1019 5.66 11.26 -27.15
C VAL A 1019 5.48 12.77 -27.42
N GLY A 1020 6.53 13.47 -27.85
CA GLY A 1020 6.52 14.91 -28.10
C GLY A 1020 5.97 15.36 -29.46
N ASP A 1021 5.58 14.44 -30.37
CA ASP A 1021 5.13 14.83 -31.71
C ASP A 1021 3.68 15.31 -31.75
N SER A 1022 3.46 16.38 -32.52
CA SER A 1022 2.22 17.18 -32.63
C SER A 1022 0.95 16.41 -33.04
N ASN A 1023 1.09 15.16 -33.48
CA ASN A 1023 -0.02 14.27 -33.82
C ASN A 1023 -0.76 13.71 -32.58
N TRP A 1024 -0.13 13.72 -31.41
CA TRP A 1024 -0.60 12.98 -30.21
C TRP A 1024 -1.22 13.85 -29.11
N GLU A 1025 -1.37 15.16 -29.35
CA GLU A 1025 -2.08 16.08 -28.47
C GLU A 1025 -3.51 16.32 -28.97
N SER A 1026 -4.49 16.29 -28.07
CA SER A 1026 -5.87 16.68 -28.39
C SER A 1026 -6.37 17.73 -27.40
N ARG A 1027 -6.94 18.84 -27.91
CA ARG A 1027 -7.49 19.92 -27.09
C ARG A 1027 -9.00 19.89 -27.11
N ALA A 1028 -9.60 19.86 -25.92
CA ALA A 1028 -11.04 19.97 -25.72
C ALA A 1028 -11.33 21.24 -24.89
N ALA A 1029 -12.18 22.11 -25.42
CA ALA A 1029 -12.67 23.30 -24.75
C ALA A 1029 -14.07 23.03 -24.18
N PHE A 1030 -14.29 23.44 -22.93
CA PHE A 1030 -15.55 23.25 -22.21
C PHE A 1030 -16.00 24.58 -21.61
N ASP A 1031 -17.28 24.92 -21.77
CA ASP A 1031 -17.90 26.00 -20.97
C ASP A 1031 -17.82 25.64 -19.48
N ARG A 1032 -17.31 26.56 -18.66
CA ARG A 1032 -17.01 26.34 -17.25
C ARG A 1032 -18.26 26.14 -16.38
N THR A 1033 -19.41 26.66 -16.80
CA THR A 1033 -20.69 26.45 -16.11
C THR A 1033 -21.26 25.06 -16.44
N ALA A 1034 -21.24 24.68 -17.72
CA ALA A 1034 -21.65 23.35 -18.17
C ALA A 1034 -20.73 22.24 -17.62
N LEU A 1035 -19.43 22.52 -17.49
CA LEU A 1035 -18.45 21.65 -16.81
C LEU A 1035 -18.91 21.32 -15.38
N LEU A 1036 -19.19 22.34 -14.57
CA LEU A 1036 -19.62 22.18 -13.18
C LEU A 1036 -20.97 21.45 -13.07
N GLN A 1037 -21.93 21.77 -13.93
CA GLN A 1037 -23.22 21.06 -13.97
C GLN A 1037 -23.07 19.56 -14.29
N ARG A 1038 -22.11 19.18 -15.15
CA ARG A 1038 -21.78 17.76 -15.41
C ARG A 1038 -21.16 17.08 -14.17
N VAL A 1039 -20.32 17.80 -13.41
CA VAL A 1039 -19.75 17.27 -12.14
C VAL A 1039 -20.85 17.09 -11.09
N GLU A 1040 -21.73 18.07 -10.91
CA GLU A 1040 -22.89 17.97 -9.99
C GLU A 1040 -23.83 16.81 -10.36
N ALA A 1041 -24.06 16.59 -11.65
CA ALA A 1041 -24.89 15.49 -12.16
C ALA A 1041 -24.24 14.10 -12.04
N TYR A 1042 -22.91 14.00 -12.07
CA TYR A 1042 -22.18 12.74 -11.87
C TYR A 1042 -22.05 12.37 -10.38
N LEU A 1043 -21.84 13.35 -9.50
CA LEU A 1043 -21.78 13.14 -8.05
C LEU A 1043 -23.15 12.96 -7.39
N ALA A 1044 -24.24 13.12 -8.16
CA ALA A 1044 -25.61 12.96 -7.73
C ALA A 1044 -25.97 11.50 -7.34
N ASP A 1045 -26.86 11.34 -6.36
CA ASP A 1045 -27.49 10.05 -6.07
C ASP A 1045 -29.00 10.21 -5.87
N ASP A 1046 -29.76 9.70 -6.82
CA ASP A 1046 -31.23 9.75 -6.85
C ASP A 1046 -31.89 8.87 -5.78
N LYS A 1047 -31.21 7.83 -5.27
CA LYS A 1047 -31.76 6.97 -4.21
C LYS A 1047 -31.72 7.65 -2.84
N THR A 1048 -30.78 8.58 -2.64
CA THR A 1048 -30.61 9.32 -1.38
C THR A 1048 -30.99 10.81 -1.49
N GLY A 1049 -31.36 11.29 -2.68
CA GLY A 1049 -31.66 12.70 -2.94
C GLY A 1049 -30.43 13.61 -2.85
N TYR A 1050 -29.22 13.04 -2.88
CA TYR A 1050 -27.96 13.76 -2.72
C TYR A 1050 -27.59 14.50 -4.01
N ARG A 1051 -27.26 15.78 -3.84
CA ARG A 1051 -26.83 16.73 -4.88
C ARG A 1051 -25.82 17.69 -4.23
N PRO A 1052 -24.50 17.47 -4.37
CA PRO A 1052 -23.51 18.38 -3.82
C PRO A 1052 -23.41 19.64 -4.69
N ALA A 1053 -23.19 20.80 -4.07
CA ALA A 1053 -22.81 22.01 -4.79
C ALA A 1053 -21.31 21.94 -5.11
N VAL A 1054 -20.92 22.15 -6.37
CA VAL A 1054 -19.53 22.01 -6.82
C VAL A 1054 -18.94 23.38 -7.16
N SER A 1055 -17.67 23.62 -6.79
CA SER A 1055 -16.99 24.90 -7.04
C SER A 1055 -15.55 24.73 -7.56
N ILE A 1056 -14.95 25.80 -8.09
CA ILE A 1056 -13.52 25.85 -8.43
C ILE A 1056 -12.91 27.08 -7.76
N GLU A 1057 -11.90 26.86 -6.92
CA GLU A 1057 -11.21 27.96 -6.23
C GLU A 1057 -10.21 28.64 -7.19
N GLY A 1058 -10.60 29.77 -7.77
CA GLY A 1058 -9.76 30.51 -8.73
C GLY A 1058 -9.85 29.89 -10.13
N THR A 1059 -8.74 29.36 -10.65
CA THR A 1059 -8.69 28.60 -11.91
C THR A 1059 -8.62 27.09 -11.66
N LEU A 1060 -9.11 26.31 -12.64
CA LEU A 1060 -8.89 24.87 -12.69
C LEU A 1060 -7.40 24.58 -12.83
N ARG A 1061 -6.89 23.74 -11.94
CA ARG A 1061 -5.50 23.29 -11.91
C ARG A 1061 -5.42 21.88 -11.33
N VAL A 1062 -4.41 21.14 -11.76
CA VAL A 1062 -4.01 19.88 -11.10
C VAL A 1062 -3.29 20.24 -9.80
N LEU A 1063 -3.75 19.67 -8.68
CA LEU A 1063 -3.18 19.88 -7.35
C LEU A 1063 -2.12 18.81 -6.99
N SER A 1064 -2.27 17.60 -7.53
CA SER A 1064 -1.29 16.53 -7.39
C SER A 1064 -1.30 15.61 -8.62
N TRP A 1065 -0.14 15.09 -8.97
CA TRP A 1065 0.10 14.12 -10.03
C TRP A 1065 0.46 12.76 -9.44
N ASP A 1066 0.53 11.74 -10.27
CA ASP A 1066 1.11 10.44 -9.94
C ASP A 1066 2.64 10.48 -9.83
N GLN A 1067 3.26 9.35 -9.50
CA GLN A 1067 4.71 9.23 -9.32
C GLN A 1067 5.54 9.53 -10.58
N TYR A 1068 4.92 9.47 -11.78
CA TYR A 1068 5.58 9.77 -13.05
C TYR A 1068 5.29 11.19 -13.57
N GLY A 1069 4.43 11.96 -12.89
CA GLY A 1069 4.06 13.31 -13.32
C GLY A 1069 3.23 13.37 -14.60
N LYS A 1070 2.49 12.30 -14.93
CA LYS A 1070 1.74 12.15 -16.19
C LYS A 1070 0.23 12.13 -16.01
N TYR A 1071 -0.26 11.65 -14.87
CA TYR A 1071 -1.68 11.44 -14.58
C TYR A 1071 -2.15 12.34 -13.44
N PRO A 1072 -3.13 13.23 -13.67
CA PRO A 1072 -3.75 14.00 -12.59
C PRO A 1072 -4.37 13.08 -11.54
N GLN A 1073 -3.99 13.30 -10.28
CA GLN A 1073 -4.56 12.61 -9.12
C GLN A 1073 -5.69 13.45 -8.51
N THR A 1074 -5.41 14.74 -8.24
CA THR A 1074 -6.34 15.67 -7.56
C THR A 1074 -6.46 16.99 -8.32
N LEU A 1075 -7.64 17.61 -8.34
CA LEU A 1075 -7.96 18.85 -9.05
C LEU A 1075 -8.51 19.94 -8.11
N SER A 1076 -8.41 21.21 -8.49
CA SER A 1076 -8.94 22.35 -7.72
C SER A 1076 -10.48 22.52 -7.75
N ILE A 1077 -11.21 21.48 -8.16
CA ILE A 1077 -12.67 21.43 -8.08
C ILE A 1077 -13.05 20.85 -6.71
N THR A 1078 -13.81 21.59 -5.88
CA THR A 1078 -14.28 21.11 -4.58
C THR A 1078 -15.76 20.78 -4.54
N TYR A 1079 -16.13 19.83 -3.67
CA TYR A 1079 -17.51 19.49 -3.33
C TYR A 1079 -17.59 18.96 -1.88
N PRO A 1080 -18.69 19.23 -1.15
CA PRO A 1080 -18.94 18.56 0.13
C PRO A 1080 -19.35 17.10 -0.11
N ASP A 1081 -18.82 16.16 0.67
CA ASP A 1081 -19.28 14.77 0.69
C ASP A 1081 -20.63 14.60 1.43
N ARG A 1082 -21.15 13.36 1.47
CA ARG A 1082 -22.43 13.03 2.12
C ARG A 1082 -22.51 13.40 3.60
N ASN A 1083 -21.38 13.63 4.27
CA ASN A 1083 -21.29 14.06 5.67
C ASN A 1083 -20.98 15.57 5.81
N GLY A 1084 -20.97 16.32 4.71
CA GLY A 1084 -20.64 17.75 4.67
C GLY A 1084 -19.14 18.06 4.73
N LYS A 1085 -18.25 17.05 4.64
CA LYS A 1085 -16.80 17.29 4.60
C LYS A 1085 -16.37 17.61 3.18
N GLU A 1086 -15.69 18.74 2.98
CA GLU A 1086 -15.16 19.12 1.66
C GLU A 1086 -14.12 18.12 1.14
N ARG A 1087 -14.22 17.84 -0.17
CA ARG A 1087 -13.37 16.94 -0.95
C ARG A 1087 -12.97 17.65 -2.24
N TYR A 1088 -11.83 17.25 -2.79
CA TYR A 1088 -11.42 17.58 -4.14
C TYR A 1088 -11.88 16.51 -5.12
N LEU A 1089 -12.16 16.91 -6.36
CA LEU A 1089 -12.41 15.98 -7.48
C LEU A 1089 -11.10 15.32 -7.93
N THR A 1090 -11.13 14.03 -8.20
CA THR A 1090 -9.94 13.32 -8.72
C THR A 1090 -9.79 13.51 -10.23
N GLY A 1091 -8.58 13.32 -10.76
CA GLY A 1091 -8.33 13.35 -12.20
C GLY A 1091 -9.16 12.30 -12.95
N LYS A 1092 -9.26 11.07 -12.41
CA LYS A 1092 -10.13 10.02 -12.94
C LYS A 1092 -11.59 10.44 -12.99
N GLN A 1093 -12.12 11.06 -11.92
CA GLN A 1093 -13.51 11.54 -11.90
C GLN A 1093 -13.74 12.57 -13.01
N LEU A 1094 -12.85 13.56 -13.21
CA LEU A 1094 -13.04 14.54 -14.30
C LEU A 1094 -12.92 13.90 -15.70
N TYR A 1095 -12.01 12.94 -15.88
CA TYR A 1095 -11.93 12.13 -17.10
C TYR A 1095 -13.26 11.40 -17.38
N ASP A 1096 -13.84 10.71 -16.38
CA ASP A 1096 -15.13 10.00 -16.49
C ASP A 1096 -16.28 10.96 -16.85
N ILE A 1097 -16.29 12.14 -16.23
CA ILE A 1097 -17.35 13.17 -16.37
C ILE A 1097 -17.37 13.83 -17.75
N LEU A 1098 -16.19 14.01 -18.35
CA LEU A 1098 -16.04 14.72 -19.63
C LEU A 1098 -15.88 13.77 -20.82
N GLY A 1099 -15.55 12.50 -20.61
CA GLY A 1099 -15.23 11.56 -21.68
C GLY A 1099 -13.96 11.95 -22.44
N LEU A 1100 -12.91 12.35 -21.72
CA LEU A 1100 -11.64 12.78 -22.32
C LEU A 1100 -10.99 11.62 -23.08
N ARG A 1101 -10.30 11.91 -24.20
CA ARG A 1101 -9.60 10.89 -25.00
C ARG A 1101 -8.44 10.19 -24.28
N SER A 1102 -7.93 10.76 -23.19
CA SER A 1102 -6.87 10.18 -22.35
C SER A 1102 -7.09 10.58 -20.89
N PRO A 1103 -6.78 9.72 -19.91
CA PRO A 1103 -6.68 10.09 -18.50
C PRO A 1103 -5.40 10.88 -18.20
N SER A 1104 -4.43 10.94 -19.12
CA SER A 1104 -3.35 11.93 -19.11
C SER A 1104 -3.84 13.23 -19.74
N PHE A 1105 -3.97 14.28 -18.93
CA PHE A 1105 -4.37 15.61 -19.39
C PHE A 1105 -3.79 16.73 -18.54
N GLN A 1106 -3.58 17.89 -19.15
CA GLN A 1106 -3.20 19.14 -18.50
C GLN A 1106 -4.23 20.24 -18.79
N VAL A 1107 -4.35 21.21 -17.87
CA VAL A 1107 -5.14 22.42 -18.11
C VAL A 1107 -4.25 23.42 -18.87
N VAL A 1108 -4.62 23.78 -20.09
CA VAL A 1108 -3.88 24.76 -20.91
C VAL A 1108 -4.32 26.18 -20.61
N SER A 1109 -5.62 26.39 -20.39
CA SER A 1109 -6.17 27.67 -19.97
C SER A 1109 -7.50 27.51 -19.26
N ASP A 1110 -7.77 28.42 -18.32
CA ASP A 1110 -9.08 28.69 -17.74
C ASP A 1110 -9.18 30.21 -17.62
N ASP A 1111 -10.04 30.82 -18.44
CA ASP A 1111 -10.21 32.28 -18.51
C ASP A 1111 -11.38 32.79 -17.64
N GLY A 1112 -12.11 31.88 -16.98
CA GLY A 1112 -13.32 32.16 -16.22
C GLY A 1112 -14.63 31.84 -16.94
N GLU A 1113 -14.64 31.74 -18.28
CA GLU A 1113 -15.79 31.30 -19.08
C GLU A 1113 -15.54 29.94 -19.73
N GLN A 1114 -14.34 29.68 -20.26
CA GLN A 1114 -13.94 28.40 -20.84
C GLN A 1114 -12.71 27.78 -20.18
N VAL A 1115 -12.77 26.46 -20.05
CA VAL A 1115 -11.66 25.59 -19.64
C VAL A 1115 -11.17 24.82 -20.86
N VAL A 1116 -9.89 24.96 -21.21
CA VAL A 1116 -9.25 24.17 -22.26
C VAL A 1116 -8.35 23.12 -21.62
N LEU A 1117 -8.73 21.85 -21.79
CA LEU A 1117 -7.92 20.71 -21.42
C LEU A 1117 -7.16 20.20 -22.65
N GLN A 1118 -5.91 19.80 -22.46
CA GLN A 1118 -5.13 19.09 -23.45
C GLN A 1118 -4.82 17.70 -22.94
N THR A 1119 -5.40 16.69 -23.58
CA THR A 1119 -5.01 15.30 -23.40
C THR A 1119 -3.71 15.03 -24.13
N GLN A 1120 -2.79 14.30 -23.49
CA GLN A 1120 -1.61 13.75 -24.14
C GLN A 1120 -1.81 12.24 -24.35
N GLY A 1121 -1.51 11.80 -25.57
CA GLY A 1121 -1.85 10.46 -26.04
C GLY A 1121 -3.31 10.34 -26.50
N TRP A 1122 -3.54 9.44 -27.46
CA TRP A 1122 -4.85 8.99 -27.90
C TRP A 1122 -5.24 7.69 -27.17
N GLY A 1123 -5.49 7.76 -25.86
CA GLY A 1123 -6.13 6.64 -25.19
C GLY A 1123 -5.83 6.44 -23.71
N HIS A 1124 -6.28 5.29 -23.24
CA HIS A 1124 -6.06 4.80 -21.89
C HIS A 1124 -4.71 4.06 -21.81
N CYS A 1125 -4.27 3.77 -20.60
CA CYS A 1125 -2.95 3.19 -20.31
C CYS A 1125 -2.84 1.68 -20.59
N VAL A 1126 -3.85 1.06 -21.19
CA VAL A 1126 -3.99 -0.39 -21.29
C VAL A 1126 -4.73 -0.70 -22.58
N GLY A 1127 -4.29 -1.75 -23.26
CA GLY A 1127 -4.82 -2.15 -24.57
C GLY A 1127 -3.74 -2.14 -25.65
N LEU A 1128 -4.16 -2.24 -26.90
CA LEU A 1128 -3.25 -2.31 -28.04
C LEU A 1128 -2.63 -0.92 -28.31
N SER A 1129 -1.30 -0.80 -28.10
CA SER A 1129 -0.52 0.34 -28.61
C SER A 1129 -0.45 0.27 -30.12
N GLN A 1130 -0.89 1.33 -30.79
CA GLN A 1130 -0.80 1.45 -32.25
C GLN A 1130 0.65 1.39 -32.72
N TRP A 1131 1.57 2.04 -31.99
CA TRP A 1131 3.01 2.03 -32.28
C TRP A 1131 3.62 0.67 -32.02
N GLY A 1132 3.38 0.08 -30.85
CA GLY A 1132 3.88 -1.25 -30.52
C GLY A 1132 3.33 -2.34 -31.45
N ALA A 1133 2.06 -2.27 -31.85
CA ALA A 1133 1.50 -3.16 -32.86
C ALA A 1133 2.19 -3.03 -34.22
N VAL A 1134 2.53 -1.81 -34.67
CA VAL A 1134 3.32 -1.62 -35.90
C VAL A 1134 4.77 -2.08 -35.71
N GLY A 1135 5.39 -1.85 -34.56
CA GLY A 1135 6.75 -2.31 -34.24
C GLY A 1135 6.86 -3.83 -34.29
N TYR A 1136 6.01 -4.55 -33.54
CA TYR A 1136 5.95 -6.02 -33.59
C TYR A 1136 5.61 -6.54 -34.99
N ALA A 1137 4.78 -5.84 -35.77
CA ALA A 1137 4.44 -6.28 -37.12
C ALA A 1137 5.52 -6.02 -38.19
N CYS A 1138 6.27 -4.92 -38.07
CA CYS A 1138 7.28 -4.50 -39.05
C CYS A 1138 8.69 -5.03 -38.72
N ASN A 1139 9.06 -5.07 -37.44
CA ASN A 1139 10.40 -5.46 -36.99
C ASN A 1139 10.44 -6.96 -36.66
N GLU A 1140 9.50 -7.43 -35.82
CA GLU A 1140 9.42 -8.84 -35.41
C GLU A 1140 8.58 -9.71 -36.38
N ASN A 1141 7.98 -9.11 -37.41
CA ASN A 1141 7.11 -9.78 -38.40
C ASN A 1141 5.95 -10.57 -37.75
N TRP A 1142 5.36 -10.06 -36.67
CA TRP A 1142 4.20 -10.68 -36.03
C TRP A 1142 2.92 -10.52 -36.86
N ASP A 1143 2.10 -11.56 -36.87
CA ASP A 1143 0.77 -11.53 -37.46
C ASP A 1143 -0.26 -10.86 -36.52
N TYR A 1144 -1.43 -10.53 -37.05
CA TYR A 1144 -2.47 -9.84 -36.28
C TYR A 1144 -2.99 -10.66 -35.10
N LYS A 1145 -3.04 -11.99 -35.20
CA LYS A 1145 -3.48 -12.86 -34.10
C LYS A 1145 -2.48 -12.81 -32.95
N ARG A 1146 -1.18 -12.85 -33.27
CA ARG A 1146 -0.08 -12.77 -32.30
C ARG A 1146 -0.01 -11.42 -31.58
N ILE A 1147 -0.23 -10.33 -32.31
CA ILE A 1147 -0.35 -8.97 -31.73
C ILE A 1147 -1.53 -8.92 -30.74
N LEU A 1148 -2.70 -9.46 -31.11
CA LEU A 1148 -3.86 -9.54 -30.21
C LEU A 1148 -3.63 -10.49 -29.01
N GLY A 1149 -2.92 -11.60 -29.23
CA GLY A 1149 -2.55 -12.56 -28.20
C GLY A 1149 -1.67 -11.96 -27.11
N HIS A 1150 -0.72 -11.11 -27.51
CA HIS A 1150 0.10 -10.31 -26.61
C HIS A 1150 -0.73 -9.24 -25.87
N TYR A 1151 -1.39 -8.32 -26.58
CA TYR A 1151 -2.07 -7.16 -25.95
C TYR A 1151 -3.30 -7.50 -25.10
N TYR A 1152 -3.98 -8.62 -25.35
CA TYR A 1152 -5.16 -9.04 -24.61
C TYR A 1152 -4.99 -10.38 -23.89
N SER A 1153 -3.75 -10.88 -23.77
CA SER A 1153 -3.45 -12.15 -23.09
C SER A 1153 -4.26 -13.35 -23.62
N ILE A 1154 -4.46 -13.41 -24.94
CA ILE A 1154 -5.17 -14.51 -25.62
C ILE A 1154 -4.18 -15.65 -25.84
N THR A 1155 -4.20 -16.61 -24.93
CA THR A 1155 -3.37 -17.82 -24.97
C THR A 1155 -4.27 -19.03 -25.22
N ALA A 1156 -3.68 -20.22 -25.40
CA ALA A 1156 -4.45 -21.46 -25.37
C ALA A 1156 -5.16 -21.69 -24.00
N SER A 1157 -4.64 -21.06 -22.93
CA SER A 1157 -5.09 -21.27 -21.56
C SER A 1157 -6.19 -20.31 -21.07
N SER A 1158 -6.12 -19.03 -21.44
CA SER A 1158 -7.09 -18.02 -20.99
C SER A 1158 -8.49 -18.26 -21.57
N SER A 1159 -9.52 -17.63 -20.98
CA SER A 1159 -10.93 -17.83 -21.39
C SER A 1159 -11.29 -17.08 -22.68
N GLN A 1160 -10.38 -16.23 -23.14
CA GLN A 1160 -10.54 -15.41 -24.32
C GLN A 1160 -10.26 -16.23 -25.59
N ARG A 1161 -11.10 -16.09 -26.60
CA ARG A 1161 -10.95 -16.74 -27.90
C ARG A 1161 -11.06 -15.69 -28.99
N LEU A 1162 -10.13 -15.73 -29.94
CA LEU A 1162 -10.31 -15.04 -31.22
C LEU A 1162 -11.32 -15.84 -32.04
N VAL A 1163 -12.41 -15.20 -32.49
CA VAL A 1163 -13.57 -15.86 -33.12
C VAL A 1163 -13.87 -15.24 -34.48
N ALA A 1164 -13.97 -16.08 -35.50
CA ALA A 1164 -14.37 -15.70 -36.85
C ALA A 1164 -15.87 -15.39 -36.93
N PRO A 1165 -16.29 -14.48 -37.83
CA PRO A 1165 -17.70 -14.20 -38.07
C PRO A 1165 -18.42 -15.36 -38.78
N VAL A 1166 -19.75 -15.36 -38.67
CA VAL A 1166 -20.63 -16.19 -39.51
C VAL A 1166 -21.64 -15.25 -40.15
N TRP A 1167 -21.68 -15.19 -41.48
CA TRP A 1167 -22.60 -14.33 -42.23
C TRP A 1167 -23.63 -15.19 -42.96
N SER A 1168 -24.94 -14.93 -42.73
CA SER A 1168 -26.07 -15.52 -43.45
C SER A 1168 -26.31 -14.93 -44.84
#